data_AF-A0A9X5C5G2-F1
#
_entry.id   AF-A0A9X5C5G2-F1
#
_cell.length_a   1.000
_cell.length_b   1.000
_cell.length_c   1.000
_cell.angle_alpha   90.00
_cell.angle_beta   90.00
_cell.angle_gamma   90.00
#
_symmetry.space_group_name_H-M   'P 1'
#
loop_
_entity.id
_entity.type
_entity.pdbx_description
1 polymer ?
#
loop_
_entity_poly.entity_id
_entity_poly.type
_entity_poly.pdbx_seq_one_letter_code
_entity_poly.pdbx_strand_id
1 'polypeptide(L)'
;MYPVSEAFLRAVQENTRRYYWTGRITTKGGAVYLFGYEDIVKGSGYIFAQCCGSAEIELGTVYAAEMGVTLFSQVDRYTLDGAKVELFYHLRVEGGGFEEVPMGIFEVSEANRRLHCLELKAYDYMLRFEKSFNGFESVGNAWAFLELCCKACGVEIENTQGEIEGMPNGRELLSIYPENDIGTYRDVLFFVGQVLGGFFCINRRGRLELRKYGAEPVLEVQGRHRFSSSFSDFITRYTAVSSTNLRTQTAEYYGLEVDDGLTMNLGVNPLLQFGLEETRRQLCGNILADLAAVNYVPFDSSTIGNPALDLGDVLTFTGGQADGEQMTCITSFQCRIGGRQSLKCVGKNPRLAQAKSKNDKNISGLLNQIEAGKVGIHTFTNASAYVVAEDRVRVISIEFAAKEETHVQFFGQVVLDVRAAQVERRACASGSVVVPVPVAGAGGGTGGGVAVGAVSGDGEEAGSAGDDGGTGESTENVTVEVELPVIWTEDGQAAVFVTYELNDSEILAHRPVETWGSGRHILSLYYPIDGLVPNITNTFNVYLRMEGGTGKIETGGCIASISGQGMAAAAAWDGTVTVEEPMRRFALGGGLGMKVFAGDMGIETMELVQRSYGDSMGKVLIGAFGKPFEIG
;
A
#
# COMPACT_ATOMS: atom_id res chain seq x y z
N MET A 1 17.71 -31.46 -9.21
CA MET A 1 19.12 -31.37 -9.64
C MET A 1 19.29 -32.09 -10.97
N TYR A 2 20.14 -31.61 -11.87
CA TYR A 2 20.44 -32.31 -13.11
C TYR A 2 21.09 -33.67 -12.82
N PRO A 3 20.63 -34.79 -13.44
CA PRO A 3 21.17 -36.11 -13.17
C PRO A 3 22.60 -36.22 -13.66
N VAL A 4 23.51 -36.57 -12.74
CA VAL A 4 24.95 -36.75 -12.98
C VAL A 4 25.42 -38.04 -12.29
N SER A 5 26.58 -38.55 -12.68
CA SER A 5 27.11 -39.77 -12.06
C SER A 5 27.51 -39.57 -10.60
N GLU A 6 27.54 -40.65 -9.81
CA GLU A 6 28.11 -40.58 -8.45
C GLU A 6 29.58 -40.13 -8.47
N ALA A 7 30.34 -40.49 -9.52
CA ALA A 7 31.72 -40.08 -9.68
C ALA A 7 31.83 -38.56 -9.87
N PHE A 8 30.89 -37.95 -10.60
CA PHE A 8 30.77 -36.49 -10.70
C PHE A 8 30.47 -35.86 -9.35
N LEU A 9 29.50 -36.39 -8.60
CA LEU A 9 29.12 -35.86 -7.28
C LEU A 9 30.29 -35.93 -6.27
N ARG A 10 31.16 -36.94 -6.37
CA ARG A 10 32.39 -37.01 -5.57
C ARG A 10 33.44 -36.01 -6.05
N ALA A 11 33.73 -35.98 -7.36
CA ALA A 11 34.73 -35.08 -7.94
C ALA A 11 34.38 -33.59 -7.75
N VAL A 12 33.08 -33.24 -7.80
CA VAL A 12 32.59 -31.89 -7.55
C VAL A 12 32.60 -31.50 -6.07
N GLN A 13 33.05 -32.38 -5.16
CA GLN A 13 33.33 -32.03 -3.77
C GLN A 13 34.82 -31.84 -3.50
N GLU A 14 35.70 -32.06 -4.48
CA GLU A 14 37.13 -31.84 -4.29
C GLU A 14 37.49 -30.35 -4.26
N ASN A 15 38.50 -30.02 -3.45
CA ASN A 15 39.03 -28.65 -3.35
C ASN A 15 39.73 -28.19 -4.63
N THR A 16 40.31 -29.12 -5.39
CA THR A 16 40.99 -28.83 -6.67
C THR A 16 40.32 -29.62 -7.77
N ARG A 17 39.64 -28.93 -8.68
CA ARG A 17 38.91 -29.56 -9.79
C ARG A 17 39.59 -29.27 -11.10
N ARG A 18 39.68 -30.26 -11.96
CA ARG A 18 40.08 -30.06 -13.36
C ARG A 18 38.81 -30.07 -14.20
N TYR A 19 38.51 -28.92 -14.79
CA TYR A 19 37.36 -28.76 -15.66
C TYR A 19 37.68 -27.82 -16.80
N TYR A 20 36.89 -27.88 -17.86
CA TYR A 20 36.92 -26.93 -18.95
C TYR A 20 35.51 -26.73 -19.50
N TRP A 21 35.34 -25.70 -20.31
CA TRP A 21 34.07 -25.38 -20.96
C TRP A 21 34.23 -25.51 -22.46
N THR A 22 33.17 -25.94 -23.13
CA THR A 22 33.04 -25.87 -24.57
C THR A 22 31.68 -25.29 -24.91
N GLY A 23 31.54 -24.82 -26.14
CA GLY A 23 30.23 -24.49 -26.66
C GLY A 23 30.13 -24.61 -28.16
N ARG A 24 28.90 -24.52 -28.63
CA ARG A 24 28.51 -24.69 -30.02
C ARG A 24 27.55 -23.59 -30.41
N ILE A 25 27.89 -22.84 -31.43
CA ILE A 25 27.01 -21.84 -32.07
C ILE A 25 26.49 -22.45 -33.37
N THR A 26 25.17 -22.57 -33.51
CA THR A 26 24.51 -23.00 -34.74
C THR A 26 23.70 -21.84 -35.30
N THR A 27 24.12 -21.33 -36.45
CA THR A 27 23.42 -20.23 -37.14
C THR A 27 22.09 -20.69 -37.73
N LYS A 28 21.18 -19.75 -38.05
CA LYS A 28 19.91 -20.06 -38.73
C LYS A 28 20.11 -20.79 -40.08
N GLY A 29 21.22 -20.52 -40.75
CA GLY A 29 21.61 -21.19 -42.00
C GLY A 29 22.22 -22.59 -41.82
N GLY A 30 22.32 -23.09 -40.58
CA GLY A 30 22.84 -24.42 -40.27
C GLY A 30 24.37 -24.50 -40.14
N ALA A 31 25.11 -23.40 -40.33
CA ALA A 31 26.55 -23.38 -40.07
C ALA A 31 26.83 -23.51 -38.56
N VAL A 32 27.77 -24.39 -38.21
CA VAL A 32 28.15 -24.72 -36.84
C VAL A 32 29.55 -24.22 -36.55
N TYR A 33 29.70 -23.46 -35.47
CA TYR A 33 30.98 -22.98 -34.94
C TYR A 33 31.18 -23.54 -33.54
N LEU A 34 32.24 -24.33 -33.36
CA LEU A 34 32.64 -24.84 -32.05
C LEU A 34 33.63 -23.87 -31.42
N PHE A 35 33.55 -23.70 -30.11
CA PHE A 35 34.54 -22.94 -29.35
C PHE A 35 34.93 -23.68 -28.08
N GLY A 36 36.22 -23.62 -27.75
CA GLY A 36 36.80 -24.16 -26.53
C GLY A 36 36.96 -23.09 -25.46
N TYR A 37 37.50 -23.51 -24.32
CA TYR A 37 37.77 -22.59 -23.20
C TYR A 37 38.79 -21.50 -23.56
N GLU A 38 39.73 -21.79 -24.45
CA GLU A 38 40.76 -20.87 -24.93
C GLU A 38 40.21 -19.74 -25.81
N ASP A 39 39.07 -19.97 -26.46
CA ASP A 39 38.38 -18.96 -27.26
C ASP A 39 37.58 -17.99 -26.39
N ILE A 40 37.35 -18.30 -25.11
CA ILE A 40 36.54 -17.49 -24.20
C ILE A 40 37.44 -16.46 -23.51
N VAL A 41 37.08 -15.18 -23.62
CA VAL A 41 37.76 -14.11 -22.87
C VAL A 41 37.56 -14.35 -21.38
N LYS A 42 38.67 -14.47 -20.65
CA LYS A 42 38.66 -14.80 -19.21
C LYS A 42 37.76 -13.84 -18.42
N GLY A 43 36.81 -14.42 -17.67
CA GLY A 43 35.89 -13.67 -16.81
C GLY A 43 34.70 -13.01 -17.52
N SER A 44 34.56 -13.17 -18.85
CA SER A 44 33.43 -12.63 -19.60
C SER A 44 32.19 -13.52 -19.59
N GLY A 45 32.38 -14.84 -19.43
CA GLY A 45 31.31 -15.81 -19.56
C GLY A 45 30.47 -15.96 -18.29
N TYR A 46 29.15 -15.94 -18.42
CA TYR A 46 28.22 -16.25 -17.34
C TYR A 46 26.90 -16.83 -17.85
N ILE A 47 26.24 -17.57 -16.97
CA ILE A 47 24.84 -18.00 -17.09
C ILE A 47 24.12 -17.50 -15.84
N PHE A 48 22.97 -16.88 -16.03
CA PHE A 48 22.12 -16.36 -14.98
C PHE A 48 20.69 -16.85 -15.18
N ALA A 49 20.08 -17.36 -14.12
CA ALA A 49 18.67 -17.72 -14.13
C ALA A 49 18.04 -17.38 -12.77
N GLN A 50 16.76 -17.04 -12.79
CA GLN A 50 15.98 -16.73 -11.60
C GLN A 50 14.55 -17.24 -11.79
N CYS A 51 13.86 -17.55 -10.69
CA CYS A 51 12.45 -17.93 -10.71
C CYS A 51 11.56 -16.94 -9.96
N CYS A 52 12.07 -15.89 -9.34
CA CYS A 52 11.24 -14.89 -8.67
C CYS A 52 12.00 -13.57 -8.58
N GLY A 53 11.28 -12.50 -8.20
CA GLY A 53 11.88 -11.21 -7.89
C GLY A 53 12.91 -11.27 -6.76
N SER A 54 13.56 -10.13 -6.50
CA SER A 54 14.67 -10.04 -5.54
C SER A 54 14.24 -10.05 -4.06
N ALA A 55 12.93 -9.97 -3.77
CA ALA A 55 12.43 -9.71 -2.42
C ALA A 55 11.66 -10.89 -1.82
N GLU A 56 10.85 -11.60 -2.62
CA GLU A 56 10.00 -12.69 -2.12
C GLU A 56 9.81 -13.79 -3.15
N ILE A 57 9.36 -14.94 -2.66
CA ILE A 57 8.96 -16.05 -3.51
C ILE A 57 7.63 -15.68 -4.19
N GLU A 58 7.55 -15.99 -5.47
CA GLU A 58 6.42 -15.68 -6.34
C GLU A 58 5.96 -16.99 -7.00
N LEU A 59 4.66 -17.10 -7.26
CA LEU A 59 4.09 -18.22 -8.02
C LEU A 59 3.76 -17.80 -9.44
N GLY A 60 3.84 -18.77 -10.34
CA GLY A 60 3.55 -18.63 -11.77
C GLY A 60 4.61 -17.88 -12.55
N THR A 61 5.71 -17.48 -11.95
CA THR A 61 6.76 -16.74 -12.66
C THR A 61 7.31 -17.51 -13.86
N VAL A 62 7.67 -16.74 -14.88
CA VAL A 62 8.08 -17.26 -16.19
C VAL A 62 9.32 -16.50 -16.63
N TYR A 63 10.42 -16.54 -15.87
CA TYR A 63 11.64 -15.76 -16.19
C TYR A 63 12.49 -16.45 -17.25
N ALA A 64 13.11 -15.66 -18.13
CA ALA A 64 14.08 -16.15 -19.10
C ALA A 64 15.47 -16.23 -18.47
N ALA A 65 16.18 -17.34 -18.67
CA ALA A 65 17.59 -17.44 -18.36
C ALA A 65 18.44 -16.66 -19.37
N GLU A 66 19.48 -15.98 -18.89
CA GLU A 66 20.41 -15.20 -19.68
C GLU A 66 21.78 -15.88 -19.70
N MET A 67 22.44 -15.83 -20.85
CA MET A 67 23.83 -16.20 -21.02
C MET A 67 24.58 -15.08 -21.73
N GLY A 68 25.74 -14.73 -21.19
CA GLY A 68 26.68 -13.79 -21.78
C GLY A 68 28.04 -14.45 -21.96
N VAL A 69 28.68 -14.24 -23.11
CA VAL A 69 30.06 -14.71 -23.35
C VAL A 69 30.77 -13.80 -24.34
N THR A 70 32.05 -13.54 -24.10
CA THR A 70 32.91 -12.88 -25.10
C THR A 70 33.91 -13.89 -25.67
N LEU A 71 33.95 -13.98 -27.01
CA LEU A 71 34.75 -14.96 -27.76
C LEU A 71 35.82 -14.28 -28.62
N PHE A 72 37.00 -14.87 -28.75
CA PHE A 72 38.02 -14.54 -29.75
C PHE A 72 37.66 -15.18 -31.09
N SER A 73 36.58 -14.73 -31.72
CA SER A 73 36.05 -15.38 -32.91
C SER A 73 35.79 -14.42 -34.07
N GLN A 74 35.95 -14.94 -35.29
CA GLN A 74 35.70 -14.24 -36.56
C GLN A 74 34.45 -14.74 -37.30
N VAL A 75 33.46 -15.30 -36.59
CA VAL A 75 32.15 -15.66 -37.20
C VAL A 75 31.62 -14.48 -38.01
N ASP A 76 30.81 -14.70 -39.05
CA ASP A 76 30.19 -13.59 -39.80
C ASP A 76 29.17 -12.84 -38.93
N ARG A 77 29.06 -11.51 -39.11
CA ARG A 77 28.20 -10.64 -38.28
C ARG A 77 26.72 -10.81 -38.55
N TYR A 78 26.36 -11.22 -39.76
CA TYR A 78 24.98 -11.31 -40.19
C TYR A 78 24.34 -12.68 -39.93
N THR A 79 25.11 -13.65 -39.44
CA THR A 79 24.63 -15.02 -39.23
C THR A 79 24.28 -15.34 -37.79
N LEU A 80 24.55 -14.41 -36.86
CA LEU A 80 24.44 -14.63 -35.42
C LEU A 80 23.07 -14.26 -34.83
N ASP A 81 22.29 -13.42 -35.51
CA ASP A 81 20.94 -13.07 -35.03
C ASP A 81 20.02 -14.31 -34.99
N GLY A 82 19.51 -14.63 -33.80
CA GLY A 82 18.74 -15.85 -33.53
C GLY A 82 19.52 -17.15 -33.79
N ALA A 83 20.85 -17.11 -33.70
CA ALA A 83 21.66 -18.32 -33.67
C ALA A 83 21.48 -19.06 -32.33
N LYS A 84 21.55 -20.39 -32.36
CA LYS A 84 21.49 -21.25 -31.17
C LYS A 84 22.88 -21.36 -30.56
N VAL A 85 23.02 -21.13 -29.26
CA VAL A 85 24.25 -21.37 -28.48
C VAL A 85 23.99 -22.45 -27.45
N GLU A 86 24.88 -23.44 -27.42
CA GLU A 86 24.91 -24.52 -26.44
C GLU A 86 26.21 -24.44 -25.66
N LEU A 87 26.13 -24.58 -24.33
CA LEU A 87 27.28 -24.59 -23.43
C LEU A 87 27.37 -25.92 -22.70
N PHE A 88 28.60 -26.41 -22.55
CA PHE A 88 28.89 -27.67 -21.89
C PHE A 88 30.01 -27.49 -20.86
N TYR A 89 29.80 -28.05 -19.68
CA TYR A 89 30.78 -28.13 -18.61
C TYR A 89 31.38 -29.52 -18.54
N HIS A 90 32.70 -29.63 -18.55
CA HIS A 90 33.40 -30.90 -18.53
C HIS A 90 34.16 -31.05 -17.23
N LEU A 91 33.75 -31.99 -16.36
CA LEU A 91 34.46 -32.28 -15.11
C LEU A 91 35.29 -33.54 -15.23
N ARG A 92 36.55 -33.48 -14.79
CA ARG A 92 37.36 -34.69 -14.68
C ARG A 92 36.85 -35.56 -13.52
N VAL A 93 36.46 -36.79 -13.83
CA VAL A 93 36.01 -37.78 -12.85
C VAL A 93 37.13 -38.78 -12.50
N GLU A 94 36.93 -39.53 -11.41
CA GLU A 94 37.82 -40.62 -11.02
C GLU A 94 37.98 -41.63 -12.16
N GLY A 95 39.22 -42.04 -12.48
CA GLY A 95 39.53 -42.82 -13.69
C GLY A 95 40.01 -41.98 -14.89
N GLY A 96 40.01 -40.65 -14.77
CA GLY A 96 40.73 -39.74 -15.67
C GLY A 96 39.95 -39.24 -16.88
N GLY A 97 38.74 -39.76 -17.11
CA GLY A 97 37.80 -39.26 -18.11
C GLY A 97 37.15 -37.93 -17.72
N PHE A 98 36.46 -37.30 -18.67
CA PHE A 98 35.65 -36.11 -18.44
C PHE A 98 34.17 -36.45 -18.62
N GLU A 99 33.35 -36.07 -17.65
CA GLU A 99 31.90 -36.13 -17.74
C GLU A 99 31.38 -34.78 -18.22
N GLU A 100 30.56 -34.80 -19.26
CA GLU A 100 29.94 -33.62 -19.86
C GLU A 100 28.58 -33.34 -19.21
N VAL A 101 28.38 -32.09 -18.77
CA VAL A 101 27.12 -31.59 -18.24
C VAL A 101 26.64 -30.44 -19.13
N PRO A 102 25.46 -30.55 -19.77
CA PRO A 102 24.90 -29.45 -20.54
C PRO A 102 24.47 -28.32 -19.60
N MET A 103 24.73 -27.08 -20.01
CA MET A 103 24.50 -25.87 -19.22
C MET A 103 23.41 -24.97 -19.80
N GLY A 104 22.69 -25.45 -20.82
CA GLY A 104 21.55 -24.76 -21.40
C GLY A 104 21.67 -24.55 -22.91
N ILE A 105 20.51 -24.23 -23.49
CA ILE A 105 20.35 -23.82 -24.87
C ILE A 105 19.84 -22.39 -24.86
N PHE A 106 20.54 -21.52 -25.59
CA PHE A 106 20.23 -20.09 -25.66
C PHE A 106 20.14 -19.63 -27.11
N GLU A 107 19.35 -18.61 -27.37
CA GLU A 107 19.18 -17.96 -28.66
C GLU A 107 19.80 -16.56 -28.60
N VAL A 108 20.75 -16.29 -29.50
CA VAL A 108 21.48 -15.02 -29.53
C VAL A 108 20.51 -13.88 -29.85
N SER A 109 20.48 -12.90 -28.95
CA SER A 109 19.69 -11.67 -29.10
C SER A 109 20.56 -10.45 -29.37
N GLU A 110 21.75 -10.39 -28.78
CA GLU A 110 22.72 -9.32 -29.05
C GLU A 110 24.08 -9.91 -29.42
N ALA A 111 24.70 -9.35 -30.45
CA ALA A 111 26.05 -9.69 -30.87
C ALA A 111 26.86 -8.41 -31.15
N ASN A 112 27.70 -8.03 -30.19
CA ASN A 112 28.54 -6.84 -30.26
C ASN A 112 29.98 -7.20 -30.64
N ARG A 113 30.59 -6.44 -31.56
CA ARG A 113 31.97 -6.69 -32.00
C ARG A 113 32.91 -5.59 -31.59
N ARG A 114 34.07 -6.01 -31.09
CA ARG A 114 35.27 -5.18 -30.90
C ARG A 114 36.37 -5.69 -31.83
N LEU A 115 37.50 -4.98 -31.93
CA LEU A 115 38.58 -5.30 -32.90
C LEU A 115 39.00 -6.79 -32.94
N HIS A 116 38.97 -7.49 -31.81
CA HIS A 116 39.39 -8.91 -31.71
C HIS A 116 38.39 -9.81 -30.96
N CYS A 117 37.23 -9.28 -30.56
CA CYS A 117 36.31 -9.98 -29.67
C CYS A 117 34.86 -9.87 -30.16
N LEU A 118 34.11 -10.96 -29.99
CA LEU A 118 32.69 -11.08 -30.23
C LEU A 118 31.97 -11.27 -28.88
N GLU A 119 31.24 -10.27 -28.43
CA GLU A 119 30.43 -10.30 -27.22
C GLU A 119 29.01 -10.72 -27.57
N LEU A 120 28.57 -11.85 -27.04
CA LEU A 120 27.25 -12.43 -27.26
C LEU A 120 26.43 -12.31 -25.98
N LYS A 121 25.17 -11.90 -26.14
CA LYS A 121 24.13 -12.13 -25.16
C LYS A 121 23.01 -12.93 -25.78
N ALA A 122 22.57 -13.95 -25.07
CA ALA A 122 21.58 -14.90 -25.52
C ALA A 122 20.63 -15.23 -24.37
N TYR A 123 19.38 -15.52 -24.72
CA TYR A 123 18.35 -15.90 -23.76
C TYR A 123 17.83 -17.30 -24.08
N ASP A 124 17.28 -18.00 -23.10
CA ASP A 124 16.63 -19.27 -23.36
C ASP A 124 15.36 -19.11 -24.22
N TYR A 125 14.70 -20.24 -24.51
CA TYR A 125 13.47 -20.24 -25.30
C TYR A 125 12.26 -19.63 -24.58
N MET A 126 12.40 -19.09 -23.36
CA MET A 126 11.30 -18.45 -22.67
C MET A 126 10.81 -17.20 -23.40
N LEU A 127 11.71 -16.47 -24.07
CA LEU A 127 11.34 -15.31 -24.88
C LEU A 127 10.43 -15.66 -26.07
N ARG A 128 10.34 -16.92 -26.49
CA ARG A 128 9.42 -17.34 -27.56
C ARG A 128 7.95 -17.23 -27.14
N PHE A 129 7.67 -17.18 -25.83
CA PHE A 129 6.33 -17.03 -25.27
C PHE A 129 5.84 -15.56 -25.23
N GLU A 130 6.65 -14.59 -25.62
CA GLU A 130 6.26 -13.17 -25.82
C GLU A 130 5.36 -12.96 -27.06
N LYS A 131 5.05 -14.03 -27.79
CA LYS A 131 4.08 -13.97 -28.90
C LYS A 131 2.70 -13.54 -28.39
N SER A 132 2.03 -12.70 -29.16
CA SER A 132 0.66 -12.28 -28.88
C SER A 132 -0.27 -13.48 -28.78
N PHE A 133 -1.09 -13.48 -27.74
CA PHE A 133 -2.14 -14.46 -27.53
C PHE A 133 -3.46 -13.87 -28.00
N ASN A 134 -4.13 -14.52 -28.96
CA ASN A 134 -5.32 -13.95 -29.60
C ASN A 134 -6.62 -14.12 -28.78
N GLY A 135 -6.53 -14.43 -27.48
CA GLY A 135 -7.66 -14.34 -26.53
C GLY A 135 -8.89 -15.20 -26.84
N PHE A 136 -8.80 -16.19 -27.73
CA PHE A 136 -9.98 -17.02 -28.06
C PHE A 136 -10.49 -17.75 -26.82
N GLU A 137 -11.82 -17.89 -26.72
CA GLU A 137 -12.47 -18.74 -25.72
C GLU A 137 -11.84 -20.13 -25.75
N SER A 138 -11.10 -20.44 -24.70
CA SER A 138 -10.31 -21.67 -24.59
C SER A 138 -10.63 -22.29 -23.24
N VAL A 139 -11.20 -23.50 -23.29
CA VAL A 139 -11.52 -24.29 -22.09
C VAL A 139 -10.64 -25.52 -22.12
N GLY A 140 -9.94 -25.79 -21.02
CA GLY A 140 -9.03 -26.91 -20.90
C GLY A 140 -8.50 -27.08 -19.50
N ASN A 141 -7.83 -28.20 -19.25
CA ASN A 141 -7.04 -28.36 -18.04
C ASN A 141 -5.66 -27.69 -18.21
N ALA A 142 -4.86 -27.67 -17.15
CA ALA A 142 -3.52 -27.07 -17.20
C ALA A 142 -2.66 -27.66 -18.32
N TRP A 143 -2.71 -28.98 -18.54
CA TRP A 143 -1.98 -29.64 -19.64
C TRP A 143 -2.36 -29.11 -21.01
N ALA A 144 -3.66 -28.95 -21.29
CA ALA A 144 -4.15 -28.44 -22.57
C ALA A 144 -3.64 -27.02 -22.86
N PHE A 145 -3.57 -26.16 -21.83
CA PHE A 145 -2.97 -24.82 -21.98
C PHE A 145 -1.46 -24.88 -22.25
N LEU A 146 -0.72 -25.79 -21.60
CA LEU A 146 0.70 -25.99 -21.89
C LEU A 146 0.93 -26.46 -23.32
N GLU A 147 0.15 -27.44 -23.81
CA GLU A 147 0.22 -27.88 -25.20
C GLU A 147 -0.06 -26.73 -26.17
N LEU A 148 -1.08 -25.92 -25.89
CA LEU A 148 -1.43 -24.76 -26.71
C LEU A 148 -0.26 -23.76 -26.78
N CYS A 149 0.28 -23.36 -25.63
CA CYS A 149 1.39 -22.42 -25.54
C CYS A 149 2.64 -22.96 -26.24
N CYS A 150 3.02 -24.20 -25.95
CA CYS A 150 4.22 -24.83 -26.51
C CYS A 150 4.14 -25.05 -28.01
N LYS A 151 2.98 -25.48 -28.53
CA LYS A 151 2.74 -25.64 -29.97
C LYS A 151 2.81 -24.31 -30.72
N ALA A 152 2.21 -23.26 -30.17
CA ALA A 152 2.24 -21.93 -30.78
C ALA A 152 3.65 -21.29 -30.73
N CYS A 153 4.39 -21.54 -29.64
CA CYS A 153 5.70 -20.95 -29.41
C CYS A 153 6.86 -21.76 -30.03
N GLY A 154 6.63 -23.02 -30.39
CA GLY A 154 7.65 -23.91 -30.95
C GLY A 154 8.65 -24.38 -29.91
N VAL A 155 8.16 -24.75 -28.73
CA VAL A 155 8.94 -25.24 -27.59
C VAL A 155 8.36 -26.60 -27.16
N GLU A 156 9.20 -27.55 -26.78
CA GLU A 156 8.74 -28.86 -26.27
C GLU A 156 8.48 -28.78 -24.77
N ILE A 157 7.56 -29.60 -24.24
CA ILE A 157 7.29 -29.72 -22.80
C ILE A 157 8.16 -30.85 -22.23
N GLU A 158 8.78 -30.67 -21.07
CA GLU A 158 9.50 -31.73 -20.37
C GLU A 158 8.57 -32.59 -19.50
N ASN A 159 7.65 -31.95 -18.77
CA ASN A 159 6.70 -32.67 -17.91
C ASN A 159 5.80 -33.59 -18.73
N THR A 160 5.37 -34.69 -18.11
CA THR A 160 4.34 -35.56 -18.70
C THR A 160 2.94 -35.09 -18.32
N GLN A 161 1.94 -35.50 -19.11
CA GLN A 161 0.54 -35.22 -18.79
C GLN A 161 0.16 -35.72 -17.39
N GLY A 162 0.61 -36.92 -17.01
CA GLY A 162 0.32 -37.50 -15.70
C GLY A 162 0.95 -36.72 -14.54
N GLU A 163 2.12 -36.11 -14.73
CA GLU A 163 2.75 -35.26 -13.74
C GLU A 163 1.96 -33.97 -13.52
N ILE A 164 1.59 -33.27 -14.60
CA ILE A 164 0.81 -32.03 -14.51
C ILE A 164 -0.57 -32.28 -13.92
N GLU A 165 -1.26 -33.34 -14.35
CA GLU A 165 -2.57 -33.72 -13.80
C GLU A 165 -2.49 -34.22 -12.35
N GLY A 166 -1.31 -34.69 -11.90
CA GLY A 166 -1.07 -35.08 -10.51
C GLY A 166 -0.84 -33.90 -9.57
N MET A 167 -0.57 -32.70 -10.11
CA MET A 167 -0.36 -31.49 -9.32
C MET A 167 -1.68 -30.90 -8.80
N PRO A 168 -1.63 -30.06 -7.75
CA PRO A 168 -2.77 -29.28 -7.30
C PRO A 168 -3.45 -28.59 -8.47
N ASN A 169 -4.76 -28.76 -8.60
CA ASN A 169 -5.60 -28.16 -9.63
C ASN A 169 -5.27 -28.59 -11.08
N GLY A 170 -4.40 -29.58 -11.32
CA GLY A 170 -3.94 -29.96 -12.65
C GLY A 170 -5.02 -30.56 -13.56
N ARG A 171 -6.03 -31.22 -12.97
CA ARG A 171 -7.19 -31.81 -13.67
C ARG A 171 -8.38 -30.87 -13.78
N GLU A 172 -8.34 -29.73 -13.08
CA GLU A 172 -9.45 -28.80 -13.05
C GLU A 172 -9.63 -28.16 -14.42
N LEU A 173 -10.89 -28.01 -14.83
CA LEU A 173 -11.23 -27.35 -16.09
C LEU A 173 -11.20 -25.84 -15.88
N LEU A 174 -10.20 -25.20 -16.47
CA LEU A 174 -10.02 -23.75 -16.44
C LEU A 174 -10.47 -23.16 -17.78
N SER A 175 -10.94 -21.92 -17.75
CA SER A 175 -11.47 -21.24 -18.93
C SER A 175 -10.82 -19.87 -19.09
N ILE A 176 -10.39 -19.56 -20.31
CA ILE A 176 -9.94 -18.24 -20.72
C ILE A 176 -11.01 -17.64 -21.62
N TYR A 177 -11.45 -16.42 -21.32
CA TYR A 177 -12.39 -15.65 -22.13
C TYR A 177 -11.69 -14.43 -22.74
N PRO A 178 -12.16 -13.91 -23.90
CA PRO A 178 -11.58 -12.75 -24.58
C PRO A 178 -11.57 -11.46 -23.76
N GLU A 179 -12.44 -11.39 -22.75
CA GLU A 179 -12.57 -10.26 -21.83
C GLU A 179 -11.42 -10.19 -20.81
N ASN A 180 -10.69 -11.29 -20.64
CA ASN A 180 -9.51 -11.34 -19.79
C ASN A 180 -8.35 -10.68 -20.55
N ASP A 181 -7.71 -9.67 -19.95
CA ASP A 181 -6.56 -8.96 -20.51
C ASP A 181 -5.29 -9.85 -20.49
N ILE A 182 -5.25 -10.85 -21.37
CA ILE A 182 -4.12 -11.75 -21.57
C ILE A 182 -3.44 -11.39 -22.88
N GLY A 183 -2.28 -10.73 -22.80
CA GLY A 183 -1.59 -10.20 -23.98
C GLY A 183 -0.74 -11.26 -24.71
N THR A 184 -0.08 -12.14 -23.97
CA THR A 184 0.94 -13.06 -24.50
C THR A 184 0.76 -14.50 -24.00
N TYR A 185 1.39 -15.46 -24.67
CA TYR A 185 1.45 -16.84 -24.16
C TYR A 185 2.22 -16.94 -22.84
N ARG A 186 3.12 -16.00 -22.56
CA ARG A 186 3.82 -15.89 -21.27
C ARG A 186 2.85 -15.56 -20.14
N ASP A 187 1.85 -14.71 -20.38
CA ASP A 187 0.80 -14.42 -19.41
C ASP A 187 -0.06 -15.66 -19.13
N VAL A 188 -0.39 -16.44 -20.16
CA VAL A 188 -1.09 -17.73 -19.99
C VAL A 188 -0.29 -18.68 -19.10
N LEU A 189 1.01 -18.85 -19.39
CA LEU A 189 1.89 -19.66 -18.55
C LEU A 189 1.94 -19.12 -17.12
N PHE A 190 1.95 -17.80 -16.95
CA PHE A 190 1.99 -17.18 -15.64
C PHE A 190 0.78 -17.58 -14.79
N PHE A 191 -0.41 -17.43 -15.35
CA PHE A 191 -1.64 -17.80 -14.66
C PHE A 191 -1.76 -19.30 -14.41
N VAL A 192 -1.36 -20.14 -15.37
CA VAL A 192 -1.36 -21.61 -15.19
C VAL A 192 -0.39 -22.01 -14.08
N GLY A 193 0.80 -21.42 -14.03
CA GLY A 193 1.81 -21.73 -13.01
C GLY A 193 1.37 -21.34 -11.61
N GLN A 194 0.64 -20.22 -11.48
CA GLN A 194 -0.01 -19.84 -10.22
C GLN A 194 -1.05 -20.87 -9.77
N VAL A 195 -1.91 -21.33 -10.68
CA VAL A 195 -2.95 -22.32 -10.37
C VAL A 195 -2.35 -23.65 -9.90
N LEU A 196 -1.22 -24.05 -10.49
CA LEU A 196 -0.51 -25.29 -10.14
C LEU A 196 0.40 -25.16 -8.90
N GLY A 197 0.65 -23.94 -8.42
CA GLY A 197 1.54 -23.68 -7.28
C GLY A 197 3.04 -23.83 -7.59
N GLY A 198 3.47 -23.44 -8.79
CA GLY A 198 4.87 -23.57 -9.21
C GLY A 198 5.34 -22.41 -10.08
N PHE A 199 6.50 -22.58 -10.72
CA PHE A 199 7.08 -21.64 -11.68
C PHE A 199 7.54 -22.38 -12.94
N PHE A 200 7.60 -21.67 -14.05
CA PHE A 200 8.09 -22.20 -15.31
C PHE A 200 9.54 -21.79 -15.57
N CYS A 201 10.35 -22.73 -16.05
CA CYS A 201 11.68 -22.47 -16.56
C CYS A 201 11.94 -23.27 -17.85
N ILE A 202 12.92 -22.85 -18.63
CA ILE A 202 13.45 -23.67 -19.72
C ILE A 202 14.58 -24.52 -19.17
N ASN A 203 14.43 -25.83 -19.27
CA ASN A 203 15.45 -26.76 -18.80
C ASN A 203 16.69 -26.75 -19.72
N ARG A 204 17.74 -27.46 -19.30
CA ARG A 204 19.02 -27.52 -20.04
C ARG A 204 18.92 -28.10 -21.45
N ARG A 205 17.82 -28.80 -21.75
CA ARG A 205 17.50 -29.40 -23.07
C ARG A 205 16.67 -28.45 -23.95
N GLY A 206 16.36 -27.24 -23.48
CA GLY A 206 15.55 -26.27 -24.22
C GLY A 206 14.05 -26.56 -24.17
N ARG A 207 13.57 -27.29 -23.16
CA ARG A 207 12.16 -27.64 -22.99
C ARG A 207 11.53 -26.87 -21.83
N LEU A 208 10.26 -26.53 -21.96
CA LEU A 208 9.47 -25.92 -20.91
C LEU A 208 9.22 -26.94 -19.79
N GLU A 209 9.60 -26.59 -18.58
CA GLU A 209 9.43 -27.40 -17.38
C GLU A 209 8.74 -26.56 -16.30
N LEU A 210 7.68 -27.09 -15.71
CA LEU A 210 7.14 -26.57 -14.47
C LEU A 210 7.86 -27.22 -13.30
N ARG A 211 8.39 -26.38 -12.41
CA ARG A 211 8.99 -26.79 -11.15
C ARG A 211 8.18 -26.26 -9.99
N LYS A 212 8.20 -27.02 -8.90
CA LYS A 212 7.56 -26.66 -7.64
C LYS A 212 8.61 -26.36 -6.59
N TYR A 213 8.26 -25.51 -5.64
CA TYR A 213 9.04 -25.34 -4.42
C TYR A 213 8.88 -26.59 -3.56
N GLY A 214 9.95 -27.38 -3.43
CA GLY A 214 9.94 -28.64 -2.69
C GLY A 214 10.50 -28.52 -1.27
N ALA A 215 10.35 -29.57 -0.46
CA ALA A 215 10.97 -29.66 0.86
C ALA A 215 12.07 -30.73 0.94
N GLU A 216 12.41 -31.38 -0.18
CA GLU A 216 13.38 -32.48 -0.20
C GLU A 216 14.78 -31.99 -0.60
N PRO A 217 15.77 -32.05 0.31
CA PRO A 217 17.11 -31.55 0.02
C PRO A 217 17.84 -32.46 -0.96
N VAL A 218 18.39 -31.88 -2.02
CA VAL A 218 19.15 -32.60 -3.07
C VAL A 218 20.65 -32.65 -2.79
N LEU A 219 21.18 -31.71 -1.99
CA LEU A 219 22.61 -31.61 -1.71
C LEU A 219 22.88 -30.86 -0.41
N GLU A 220 23.89 -31.34 0.33
CA GLU A 220 24.45 -30.63 1.48
C GLU A 220 25.69 -29.81 1.06
N VAL A 221 25.68 -28.50 1.31
CA VAL A 221 26.79 -27.60 1.00
C VAL A 221 27.60 -27.27 2.26
N GLN A 222 28.80 -27.84 2.33
CA GLN A 222 29.71 -27.68 3.47
C GLN A 222 30.43 -26.33 3.50
N GLY A 223 30.77 -25.86 4.70
CA GLY A 223 31.56 -24.64 4.96
C GLY A 223 32.80 -24.46 4.08
N ARG A 224 33.59 -25.52 3.86
CA ARG A 224 34.83 -25.48 3.06
C ARG A 224 34.62 -25.14 1.57
N HIS A 225 33.41 -25.31 1.04
CA HIS A 225 33.10 -25.02 -0.37
C HIS A 225 32.55 -23.61 -0.59
N ARG A 226 32.38 -22.84 0.50
CA ARG A 226 31.79 -21.50 0.51
C ARG A 226 32.89 -20.44 0.63
N PHE A 227 32.92 -19.51 -0.32
CA PHE A 227 33.81 -18.35 -0.25
C PHE A 227 33.21 -17.23 0.60
N SER A 228 31.90 -17.04 0.50
CA SER A 228 31.13 -16.09 1.31
C SER A 228 29.72 -16.63 1.48
N SER A 229 29.08 -16.36 2.61
CA SER A 229 27.67 -16.68 2.82
C SER A 229 27.02 -15.71 3.79
N SER A 230 25.76 -15.41 3.54
CA SER A 230 24.87 -14.67 4.42
C SER A 230 23.57 -15.46 4.53
N PHE A 231 23.16 -15.73 5.76
CA PHE A 231 21.90 -16.40 6.09
C PHE A 231 21.06 -15.43 6.89
N SER A 232 19.76 -15.39 6.60
CA SER A 232 18.81 -14.63 7.41
C SER A 232 18.56 -15.34 8.74
N ASP A 233 18.19 -14.57 9.76
CA ASP A 233 17.84 -15.06 11.10
C ASP A 233 16.37 -15.51 11.21
N PHE A 234 15.61 -15.41 10.11
CA PHE A 234 14.20 -15.76 10.04
C PHE A 234 13.93 -16.82 8.97
N ILE A 235 12.87 -17.59 9.20
CA ILE A 235 12.32 -18.58 8.25
C ILE A 235 11.17 -17.92 7.49
N THR A 236 11.19 -18.04 6.18
CA THR A 236 10.10 -17.65 5.28
C THR A 236 9.13 -18.82 5.17
N ARG A 237 7.88 -18.58 5.56
CA ARG A 237 6.77 -19.55 5.46
C ARG A 237 5.47 -18.83 5.12
N TYR A 238 4.58 -19.50 4.40
CA TYR A 238 3.31 -18.96 3.96
C TYR A 238 2.15 -19.68 4.66
N THR A 239 1.27 -18.93 5.31
CA THR A 239 0.09 -19.46 6.04
C THR A 239 -1.23 -19.00 5.44
N ALA A 240 -1.17 -18.11 4.45
CA ALA A 240 -2.35 -17.63 3.76
C ALA A 240 -2.08 -17.34 2.29
N VAL A 241 -3.15 -17.39 1.50
CA VAL A 241 -3.20 -16.98 0.09
C VAL A 241 -4.30 -15.93 -0.05
N SER A 242 -4.00 -14.87 -0.77
CA SER A 242 -4.96 -13.86 -1.19
C SER A 242 -5.10 -13.87 -2.71
N SER A 243 -6.32 -13.81 -3.19
CA SER A 243 -6.63 -13.72 -4.63
C SER A 243 -7.71 -12.68 -4.85
N THR A 244 -7.51 -11.82 -5.84
CA THR A 244 -8.49 -10.79 -6.20
C THR A 244 -9.52 -11.36 -7.17
N ASN A 245 -10.79 -11.27 -6.79
CA ASN A 245 -11.91 -11.61 -7.65
C ASN A 245 -12.28 -10.37 -8.48
N LEU A 246 -12.17 -10.47 -9.80
CA LEU A 246 -12.41 -9.40 -10.76
C LEU A 246 -13.88 -9.01 -10.82
N ARG A 247 -14.81 -9.96 -10.60
CA ARG A 247 -16.26 -9.71 -10.69
C ARG A 247 -16.77 -8.91 -9.50
N THR A 248 -16.31 -9.25 -8.31
CA THR A 248 -16.68 -8.54 -7.07
C THR A 248 -15.71 -7.40 -6.75
N GLN A 249 -14.57 -7.34 -7.44
CA GLN A 249 -13.44 -6.46 -7.15
C GLN A 249 -12.99 -6.57 -5.70
N THR A 250 -13.08 -7.76 -5.09
CA THR A 250 -12.67 -8.00 -3.70
C THR A 250 -11.48 -8.93 -3.62
N ALA A 251 -10.49 -8.58 -2.81
CA ALA A 251 -9.42 -9.49 -2.43
C ALA A 251 -9.96 -10.50 -1.41
N GLU A 252 -10.07 -11.75 -1.82
CA GLU A 252 -10.50 -12.84 -0.96
C GLU A 252 -9.29 -13.44 -0.24
N TYR A 253 -9.47 -13.71 1.05
CA TYR A 253 -8.43 -14.19 1.94
C TYR A 253 -8.69 -15.63 2.35
N TYR A 254 -7.69 -16.48 2.16
CA TYR A 254 -7.73 -17.89 2.52
C TYR A 254 -6.53 -18.19 3.42
N GLY A 255 -6.76 -18.41 4.71
CA GLY A 255 -5.72 -18.69 5.70
C GLY A 255 -5.87 -20.07 6.34
N LEU A 256 -4.78 -20.59 6.88
CA LEU A 256 -4.79 -21.74 7.78
C LEU A 256 -5.38 -21.36 9.15
N GLU A 257 -5.72 -22.37 9.97
CA GLU A 257 -6.20 -22.14 11.34
C GLU A 257 -5.22 -21.31 12.18
N VAL A 258 -3.92 -21.57 11.98
CA VAL A 258 -2.84 -20.80 12.59
C VAL A 258 -2.21 -19.93 11.49
N ASP A 259 -2.51 -18.64 11.55
CA ASP A 259 -2.04 -17.65 10.60
C ASP A 259 -0.91 -16.79 11.18
N ASP A 260 0.28 -17.37 11.23
CA ASP A 260 1.48 -16.80 11.85
C ASP A 260 2.67 -16.67 10.87
N GLY A 261 2.38 -16.73 9.57
CA GLY A 261 3.31 -16.63 8.46
C GLY A 261 3.01 -15.46 7.52
N LEU A 262 3.47 -15.59 6.27
CA LEU A 262 3.23 -14.65 5.18
C LEU A 262 1.93 -14.98 4.43
N THR A 263 1.33 -13.96 3.84
CA THR A 263 0.25 -14.11 2.86
C THR A 263 0.83 -14.04 1.45
N MET A 264 0.62 -15.08 0.64
CA MET A 264 0.93 -15.06 -0.79
C MET A 264 -0.14 -14.26 -1.54
N ASN A 265 0.25 -13.28 -2.33
CA ASN A 265 -0.68 -12.51 -3.16
C ASN A 265 -0.64 -13.02 -4.59
N LEU A 266 -1.74 -13.64 -5.04
CA LEU A 266 -1.89 -14.12 -6.42
C LEU A 266 -2.37 -13.02 -7.38
N GLY A 267 -2.80 -11.87 -6.86
CA GLY A 267 -3.40 -10.79 -7.65
C GLY A 267 -4.69 -11.23 -8.35
N VAL A 268 -4.92 -10.64 -9.53
CA VAL A 268 -6.02 -11.03 -10.43
C VAL A 268 -5.50 -12.13 -11.35
N ASN A 269 -5.94 -13.37 -11.12
CA ASN A 269 -5.68 -14.48 -12.02
C ASN A 269 -6.97 -14.83 -12.77
N PRO A 270 -7.04 -14.64 -14.11
CA PRO A 270 -8.21 -14.97 -14.93
C PRO A 270 -8.74 -16.39 -14.79
N LEU A 271 -7.86 -17.36 -14.57
CA LEU A 271 -8.21 -18.78 -14.42
C LEU A 271 -8.90 -19.06 -13.08
N LEU A 272 -8.76 -18.16 -12.10
CA LEU A 272 -9.40 -18.26 -10.79
C LEU A 272 -10.67 -17.40 -10.67
N GLN A 273 -11.18 -16.83 -11.78
CA GLN A 273 -12.34 -15.91 -11.75
C GLN A 273 -13.68 -16.60 -11.98
N PHE A 274 -13.67 -17.74 -12.66
CA PHE A 274 -14.88 -18.39 -13.15
C PHE A 274 -15.09 -19.72 -12.42
N GLY A 275 -16.25 -19.88 -11.79
CA GLY A 275 -16.61 -21.03 -10.97
C GLY A 275 -17.57 -20.63 -9.84
N LEU A 276 -18.03 -21.60 -9.08
CA LEU A 276 -18.74 -21.35 -7.82
C LEU A 276 -17.71 -20.85 -6.78
N GLU A 277 -18.17 -20.05 -5.80
CA GLU A 277 -17.32 -19.58 -4.69
C GLU A 277 -16.60 -20.76 -3.99
N GLU A 278 -17.28 -21.90 -3.89
CA GLU A 278 -16.74 -23.14 -3.33
C GLU A 278 -15.58 -23.71 -4.16
N THR A 279 -15.70 -23.75 -5.48
CA THR A 279 -14.63 -24.19 -6.39
C THR A 279 -13.41 -23.29 -6.25
N ARG A 280 -13.61 -21.97 -6.22
CA ARG A 280 -12.52 -21.01 -6.07
C ARG A 280 -11.82 -21.14 -4.70
N ARG A 281 -12.59 -21.31 -3.63
CA ARG A 281 -12.07 -21.63 -2.29
C ARG A 281 -11.24 -22.91 -2.30
N GLN A 282 -11.70 -23.94 -3.02
CA GLN A 282 -10.97 -25.20 -3.17
C GLN A 282 -9.65 -25.01 -3.94
N LEU A 283 -9.67 -24.29 -5.08
CA LEU A 283 -8.47 -24.01 -5.87
C LEU A 283 -7.42 -23.24 -5.05
N CYS A 284 -7.83 -22.17 -4.37
CA CYS A 284 -6.96 -21.38 -3.50
C CYS A 284 -6.47 -22.18 -2.29
N GLY A 285 -7.33 -23.03 -1.70
CA GLY A 285 -6.97 -23.91 -0.60
C GLY A 285 -5.92 -24.96 -0.99
N ASN A 286 -6.03 -25.53 -2.19
CA ASN A 286 -5.04 -26.46 -2.74
C ASN A 286 -3.68 -25.78 -2.95
N ILE A 287 -3.65 -24.54 -3.45
CA ILE A 287 -2.43 -23.74 -3.61
C ILE A 287 -1.82 -23.45 -2.24
N LEU A 288 -2.65 -23.06 -1.26
CA LEU A 288 -2.20 -22.80 0.10
C LEU A 288 -1.60 -24.04 0.77
N ALA A 289 -2.22 -25.20 0.63
CA ALA A 289 -1.74 -26.45 1.23
C ALA A 289 -0.33 -26.82 0.74
N ASP A 290 -0.08 -26.59 -0.56
CA ASP A 290 1.21 -26.83 -1.18
C ASP A 290 2.28 -25.82 -0.74
N LEU A 291 1.93 -24.52 -0.70
CA LEU A 291 2.82 -23.47 -0.19
C LEU A 291 3.15 -23.64 1.30
N ALA A 292 2.19 -24.07 2.11
CA ALA A 292 2.36 -24.23 3.54
C ALA A 292 3.31 -25.38 3.92
N ALA A 293 3.50 -26.36 3.02
CA ALA A 293 4.47 -27.44 3.20
C ALA A 293 5.93 -26.95 3.10
N VAL A 294 6.13 -25.72 2.61
CA VAL A 294 7.44 -25.19 2.24
C VAL A 294 7.92 -24.16 3.25
N ASN A 295 9.12 -24.37 3.80
CA ASN A 295 9.77 -23.47 4.73
C ASN A 295 11.25 -23.30 4.34
N TYR A 296 11.68 -22.07 4.10
CA TYR A 296 13.06 -21.79 3.68
C TYR A 296 13.70 -20.67 4.48
N VAL A 297 15.01 -20.78 4.68
CA VAL A 297 15.85 -19.67 5.16
C VAL A 297 16.41 -18.90 3.96
N PRO A 298 16.11 -17.60 3.81
CA PRO A 298 16.73 -16.79 2.77
C PRO A 298 18.24 -16.74 2.96
N PHE A 299 18.97 -16.85 1.85
CA PHE A 299 20.42 -16.88 1.86
C PHE A 299 21.02 -16.26 0.59
N ASP A 300 22.26 -15.82 0.71
CA ASP A 300 23.12 -15.44 -0.41
C ASP A 300 24.49 -16.10 -0.20
N SER A 301 24.92 -16.94 -1.13
CA SER A 301 26.19 -17.65 -1.02
C SER A 301 26.97 -17.62 -2.33
N SER A 302 28.28 -17.39 -2.23
CA SER A 302 29.23 -17.60 -3.32
C SER A 302 30.05 -18.85 -3.03
N THR A 303 30.02 -19.82 -3.94
CA THR A 303 30.66 -21.11 -3.77
C THR A 303 31.59 -21.41 -4.95
N ILE A 304 32.42 -22.44 -4.78
CA ILE A 304 33.17 -23.05 -5.89
C ILE A 304 32.26 -23.61 -6.99
N GLY A 305 30.97 -23.83 -6.66
CA GLY A 305 29.90 -24.16 -7.58
C GLY A 305 29.76 -25.64 -7.86
N ASN A 306 28.51 -26.09 -8.00
CA ASN A 306 28.18 -27.38 -8.58
C ASN A 306 27.32 -27.12 -9.82
N PRO A 307 27.88 -27.31 -11.03
CA PRO A 307 27.15 -27.10 -12.28
C PRO A 307 25.93 -28.00 -12.47
N ALA A 308 25.69 -29.01 -11.64
CA ALA A 308 24.48 -29.81 -11.66
C ALA A 308 23.28 -29.14 -10.95
N LEU A 309 23.52 -28.12 -10.12
CA LEU A 309 22.48 -27.37 -9.42
C LEU A 309 21.66 -26.51 -10.38
N ASP A 310 20.36 -26.41 -10.12
CA ASP A 310 19.40 -25.71 -10.97
C ASP A 310 18.33 -24.98 -10.12
N LEU A 311 17.49 -24.17 -10.76
CA LEU A 311 16.39 -23.46 -10.08
C LEU A 311 15.42 -24.45 -9.40
N GLY A 312 15.00 -24.13 -8.18
CA GLY A 312 14.10 -24.98 -7.40
C GLY A 312 14.80 -26.05 -6.56
N ASP A 313 16.10 -26.31 -6.78
CA ASP A 313 16.85 -27.26 -5.98
C ASP A 313 16.94 -26.81 -4.51
N VAL A 314 16.60 -27.72 -3.60
CA VAL A 314 16.63 -27.49 -2.16
C VAL A 314 17.98 -27.95 -1.59
N LEU A 315 18.62 -27.08 -0.82
CA LEU A 315 19.93 -27.30 -0.23
C LEU A 315 19.85 -27.26 1.29
N THR A 316 20.72 -28.03 1.93
CA THR A 316 21.07 -27.86 3.34
C THR A 316 22.49 -27.32 3.47
N PHE A 317 22.72 -26.45 4.43
CA PHE A 317 24.05 -25.85 4.65
C PHE A 317 24.60 -26.28 6.01
N THR A 318 25.81 -26.83 6.02
CA THR A 318 26.47 -27.28 7.26
C THR A 318 27.78 -26.54 7.52
N GLY A 319 28.08 -26.34 8.81
CA GLY A 319 29.30 -25.75 9.32
C GLY A 319 29.29 -24.21 9.37
N GLY A 320 30.15 -23.64 10.22
CA GLY A 320 30.24 -22.19 10.41
C GLY A 320 28.94 -21.59 10.97
N GLN A 321 28.38 -20.59 10.28
CA GLN A 321 27.17 -19.85 10.65
C GLN A 321 25.85 -20.53 10.26
N ALA A 322 25.89 -21.74 9.68
CA ALA A 322 24.71 -22.45 9.21
C ALA A 322 24.39 -23.64 10.13
N ASP A 323 23.16 -23.66 10.67
CA ASP A 323 22.61 -24.80 11.38
C ASP A 323 22.16 -25.84 10.35
N GLY A 324 22.79 -27.02 10.37
CA GLY A 324 22.66 -28.08 9.37
C GLY A 324 21.25 -28.63 9.10
N GLU A 325 20.26 -28.17 9.84
CA GLU A 325 18.85 -28.56 9.74
C GLU A 325 18.03 -27.58 8.87
N GLN A 326 18.53 -26.39 8.57
CA GLN A 326 17.78 -25.37 7.83
C GLN A 326 17.85 -25.64 6.32
N MET A 327 16.68 -25.66 5.68
CA MET A 327 16.53 -25.84 4.24
C MET A 327 16.47 -24.50 3.53
N THR A 328 17.05 -24.45 2.33
CA THR A 328 16.96 -23.29 1.45
C THR A 328 16.73 -23.72 0.01
N CYS A 329 16.01 -22.92 -0.77
CA CYS A 329 15.75 -23.22 -2.18
C CYS A 329 16.53 -22.27 -3.08
N ILE A 330 17.10 -22.77 -4.18
CA ILE A 330 17.73 -21.92 -5.18
C ILE A 330 16.64 -21.18 -5.96
N THR A 331 16.43 -19.90 -5.63
CA THR A 331 15.52 -19.02 -6.36
C THR A 331 16.20 -18.26 -7.49
N SER A 332 17.53 -18.07 -7.38
CA SER A 332 18.36 -17.61 -8.49
C SER A 332 19.77 -18.14 -8.39
N PHE A 333 20.42 -18.29 -9.54
CA PHE A 333 21.82 -18.62 -9.59
C PHE A 333 22.54 -17.85 -10.69
N GLN A 334 23.83 -17.61 -10.46
CA GLN A 334 24.76 -17.12 -11.47
C GLN A 334 25.97 -18.03 -11.52
N CYS A 335 26.21 -18.68 -12.65
CA CYS A 335 27.40 -19.50 -12.89
C CYS A 335 28.36 -18.73 -13.79
N ARG A 336 29.55 -18.36 -13.30
CA ARG A 336 30.60 -17.75 -14.14
C ARG A 336 31.45 -18.82 -14.79
N ILE A 337 31.67 -18.70 -16.10
CA ILE A 337 32.54 -19.61 -16.86
C ILE A 337 33.98 -19.43 -16.37
N GLY A 338 34.57 -20.51 -15.83
CA GLY A 338 35.90 -20.47 -15.23
C GLY A 338 35.97 -19.67 -13.90
N GLY A 339 34.82 -19.44 -13.26
CA GLY A 339 34.70 -18.61 -12.06
C GLY A 339 33.90 -19.26 -10.94
N ARG A 340 33.35 -18.41 -10.07
CA ARG A 340 32.52 -18.81 -8.92
C ARG A 340 31.06 -18.98 -9.34
N GLN A 341 30.31 -19.75 -8.57
CA GLN A 341 28.85 -19.81 -8.66
C GLN A 341 28.23 -19.06 -7.48
N SER A 342 27.33 -18.13 -7.77
CA SER A 342 26.50 -17.46 -6.77
C SER A 342 25.12 -18.10 -6.74
N LEU A 343 24.62 -18.39 -5.54
CA LEU A 343 23.32 -18.99 -5.29
C LEU A 343 22.56 -18.09 -4.32
N LYS A 344 21.26 -17.88 -4.56
CA LYS A 344 20.41 -17.09 -3.66
C LYS A 344 19.07 -17.77 -3.43
N CYS A 345 18.55 -17.57 -2.22
CA CYS A 345 17.15 -17.79 -1.84
C CYS A 345 16.62 -16.47 -1.30
N VAL A 346 15.53 -15.97 -1.89
CA VAL A 346 14.84 -14.77 -1.41
C VAL A 346 13.76 -15.15 -0.39
N GLY A 347 13.32 -14.17 0.40
CA GLY A 347 12.18 -14.32 1.30
C GLY A 347 12.03 -13.15 2.26
N LYS A 348 10.80 -12.96 2.75
CA LYS A 348 10.43 -11.87 3.67
C LYS A 348 10.32 -12.39 5.10
N ASN A 349 10.59 -11.50 6.05
CA ASN A 349 10.42 -11.81 7.47
C ASN A 349 8.93 -11.77 7.84
N PRO A 350 8.33 -12.88 8.31
CA PRO A 350 6.92 -12.91 8.70
C PRO A 350 6.55 -11.85 9.75
N ARG A 351 7.44 -11.57 10.71
CA ARG A 351 7.19 -10.60 11.78
C ARG A 351 7.05 -9.17 11.27
N LEU A 352 7.89 -8.79 10.31
CA LEU A 352 7.85 -7.44 9.71
C LEU A 352 6.70 -7.30 8.70
N ALA A 353 6.37 -8.38 7.99
CA ALA A 353 5.26 -8.39 7.05
C ALA A 353 3.90 -8.28 7.77
N GLN A 354 3.70 -8.92 8.92
CA GLN A 354 2.48 -8.76 9.73
C GLN A 354 2.25 -7.31 10.19
N ALA A 355 3.33 -6.59 10.54
CA ALA A 355 3.24 -5.18 10.91
C ALA A 355 2.83 -4.28 9.72
N LYS A 356 3.24 -4.62 8.49
CA LYS A 356 2.83 -3.89 7.26
C LYS A 356 1.47 -4.32 6.70
N SER A 357 1.11 -5.61 6.84
CA SER A 357 -0.10 -6.21 6.26
C SER A 357 -1.41 -5.58 6.77
N LYS A 358 -1.45 -5.04 8.00
CA LYS A 358 -2.62 -4.28 8.47
C LYS A 358 -2.86 -3.01 7.63
N ASN A 359 -1.81 -2.33 7.21
CA ASN A 359 -1.91 -1.17 6.33
C ASN A 359 -2.22 -1.58 4.89
N ASP A 360 -1.60 -2.66 4.36
CA ASP A 360 -1.85 -3.16 3.01
C ASP A 360 -3.28 -3.72 2.80
N LYS A 361 -3.88 -4.31 3.85
CA LYS A 361 -5.30 -4.73 3.84
C LYS A 361 -6.25 -3.54 3.73
N ASN A 362 -5.96 -2.44 4.43
CA ASN A 362 -6.73 -1.19 4.32
C ASN A 362 -6.55 -0.54 2.93
N ILE A 363 -5.33 -0.56 2.39
CA ILE A 363 -5.00 -0.02 1.06
C ILE A 363 -5.70 -0.82 -0.06
N SER A 364 -5.72 -2.15 0.02
CA SER A 364 -6.43 -3.00 -0.95
C SER A 364 -7.94 -2.75 -0.92
N GLY A 365 -8.52 -2.52 0.27
CA GLY A 365 -9.93 -2.14 0.40
C GLY A 365 -10.27 -0.80 -0.25
N LEU A 366 -9.38 0.20 -0.13
CA LEU A 366 -9.54 1.52 -0.74
C LEU A 366 -9.29 1.51 -2.26
N LEU A 367 -8.26 0.80 -2.73
CA LEU A 367 -7.95 0.65 -4.16
C LEU A 367 -9.06 -0.05 -4.95
N ASN A 368 -9.76 -1.01 -4.33
CA ASN A 368 -10.88 -1.73 -4.94
C ASN A 368 -12.11 -0.86 -5.22
N GLN A 369 -12.20 0.36 -4.66
CA GLN A 369 -13.28 1.30 -4.94
C GLN A 369 -12.98 2.23 -6.13
N ILE A 370 -11.79 2.14 -6.74
CA ILE A 370 -11.35 3.02 -7.83
C ILE A 370 -11.71 2.40 -9.18
N GLU A 371 -12.79 2.86 -9.81
CA GLU A 371 -13.03 2.59 -11.24
C GLU A 371 -12.08 3.44 -12.10
N ALA A 372 -11.30 2.80 -12.97
CA ALA A 372 -10.35 3.48 -13.85
C ALA A 372 -11.09 4.46 -14.79
N GLY A 373 -10.68 5.74 -14.74
CA GLY A 373 -11.10 6.78 -15.70
C GLY A 373 -12.30 7.65 -15.28
N LYS A 374 -12.97 7.38 -14.14
CA LYS A 374 -14.03 8.26 -13.63
C LYS A 374 -13.47 9.27 -12.62
N VAL A 375 -14.03 10.48 -12.63
CA VAL A 375 -13.81 11.49 -11.58
C VAL A 375 -14.60 11.03 -10.35
N GLY A 376 -13.89 10.60 -9.31
CA GLY A 376 -14.49 10.29 -8.01
C GLY A 376 -14.78 11.59 -7.28
N ILE A 377 -16.02 11.79 -6.82
CA ILE A 377 -16.40 12.90 -5.92
C ILE A 377 -16.78 12.27 -4.59
N HIS A 378 -15.97 12.52 -3.57
CA HIS A 378 -16.25 12.05 -2.21
C HIS A 378 -16.65 13.23 -1.34
N THR A 379 -17.80 13.11 -0.69
CA THR A 379 -18.35 14.17 0.17
C THR A 379 -18.22 13.77 1.65
N PHE A 380 -17.70 14.68 2.46
CA PHE A 380 -17.64 14.65 3.90
C PHE A 380 -18.73 15.56 4.47
N THR A 381 -19.42 15.09 5.50
CA THR A 381 -20.35 15.89 6.31
C THR A 381 -20.03 15.65 7.78
N ASN A 382 -19.97 16.71 8.59
CA ASN A 382 -19.66 16.55 10.02
C ASN A 382 -20.80 15.86 10.79
N ALA A 383 -20.44 14.85 11.60
CA ALA A 383 -21.36 14.14 12.46
C ALA A 383 -21.62 14.84 13.82
N SER A 384 -20.70 15.70 14.26
CA SER A 384 -20.79 16.42 15.53
C SER A 384 -20.72 17.94 15.35
N ALA A 385 -21.34 18.66 16.29
CA ALA A 385 -21.26 20.11 16.35
C ALA A 385 -19.90 20.56 16.93
N TYR A 386 -19.32 21.62 16.38
CA TYR A 386 -18.05 22.18 16.82
C TYR A 386 -18.24 23.59 17.38
N VAL A 387 -17.40 23.96 18.35
CA VAL A 387 -17.28 25.34 18.83
C VAL A 387 -15.86 25.79 18.51
N VAL A 388 -15.74 26.83 17.69
CA VAL A 388 -14.47 27.42 17.25
C VAL A 388 -14.24 28.70 18.06
N ALA A 389 -13.08 28.79 18.72
CA ALA A 389 -12.64 29.94 19.50
C ALA A 389 -11.14 30.18 19.21
N GLU A 390 -10.36 30.61 20.20
CA GLU A 390 -8.93 30.93 20.02
C GLU A 390 -8.05 29.71 19.72
N ASP A 391 -8.47 28.51 20.10
CA ASP A 391 -7.76 27.25 19.83
C ASP A 391 -8.07 26.72 18.43
N ARG A 392 -7.08 26.06 17.80
CA ARG A 392 -7.24 25.43 16.49
C ARG A 392 -8.13 24.19 16.62
N VAL A 393 -9.31 24.22 16.01
CA VAL A 393 -10.24 23.08 15.99
C VAL A 393 -10.23 22.43 14.60
N ARG A 394 -10.00 21.12 14.56
CA ARG A 394 -10.09 20.32 13.33
C ARG A 394 -11.54 20.08 12.97
N VAL A 395 -12.00 20.68 11.87
CA VAL A 395 -13.42 20.64 11.46
C VAL A 395 -13.70 19.72 10.29
N ILE A 396 -12.68 19.44 9.45
CA ILE A 396 -12.78 18.54 8.30
C ILE A 396 -11.53 17.66 8.29
N SER A 397 -11.73 16.36 8.07
CA SER A 397 -10.66 15.38 7.85
C SER A 397 -11.11 14.41 6.77
N ILE A 398 -10.38 14.37 5.66
CA ILE A 398 -10.68 13.49 4.52
C ILE A 398 -9.45 12.66 4.22
N GLU A 399 -9.61 11.34 4.24
CA GLU A 399 -8.58 10.39 3.82
C GLU A 399 -8.88 9.91 2.40
N PHE A 400 -7.91 10.00 1.50
CA PHE A 400 -8.07 9.63 0.10
C PHE A 400 -6.78 9.05 -0.48
N ALA A 401 -6.91 8.16 -1.46
CA ALA A 401 -5.80 7.56 -2.19
C ALA A 401 -6.03 7.74 -3.69
N ALA A 402 -4.95 8.00 -4.43
CA ALA A 402 -4.96 8.03 -5.89
C ALA A 402 -4.06 6.93 -6.46
N LYS A 403 -4.50 6.33 -7.58
CA LYS A 403 -3.78 5.24 -8.26
C LYS A 403 -2.59 5.75 -9.10
N GLU A 404 -2.69 6.97 -9.61
CA GLU A 404 -1.69 7.62 -10.46
C GLU A 404 -1.42 9.03 -9.96
N GLU A 405 -0.35 9.67 -10.44
CA GLU A 405 -0.06 11.06 -10.13
C GLU A 405 -1.12 11.95 -10.81
N THR A 406 -2.09 12.43 -10.02
CA THR A 406 -3.27 13.14 -10.53
C THR A 406 -3.51 14.44 -9.78
N HIS A 407 -4.11 15.41 -10.48
CA HIS A 407 -4.58 16.65 -9.88
C HIS A 407 -5.87 16.44 -9.10
N VAL A 408 -5.89 16.91 -7.85
CA VAL A 408 -7.01 16.74 -6.93
C VAL A 408 -7.52 18.10 -6.48
N GLN A 409 -8.83 18.29 -6.43
CA GLN A 409 -9.46 19.55 -6.01
C GLN A 409 -10.29 19.33 -4.75
N PHE A 410 -10.00 20.14 -3.72
CA PHE A 410 -10.78 20.21 -2.50
C PHE A 410 -11.75 21.39 -2.56
N PHE A 411 -13.01 21.12 -2.21
CA PHE A 411 -14.05 22.11 -1.97
C PHE A 411 -14.61 21.91 -0.57
N GLY A 412 -14.80 22.99 0.19
CA GLY A 412 -15.42 22.95 1.51
C GLY A 412 -16.43 24.07 1.68
N GLN A 413 -17.50 23.81 2.40
CA GLN A 413 -18.46 24.80 2.87
C GLN A 413 -18.69 24.58 4.35
N VAL A 414 -18.44 25.61 5.14
CA VAL A 414 -18.67 25.58 6.59
C VAL A 414 -19.68 26.67 6.93
N VAL A 415 -20.80 26.29 7.52
CA VAL A 415 -21.81 27.20 8.04
C VAL A 415 -21.51 27.46 9.51
N LEU A 416 -21.20 28.71 9.85
CA LEU A 416 -20.88 29.13 11.21
C LEU A 416 -21.91 30.14 11.71
N ASP A 417 -22.38 29.96 12.94
CA ASP A 417 -23.08 31.00 13.70
C ASP A 417 -22.05 31.72 14.59
N VAL A 418 -21.75 32.97 14.24
CA VAL A 418 -20.65 33.76 14.81
C VAL A 418 -21.22 34.73 15.83
N ARG A 419 -20.56 34.83 16.98
CA ARG A 419 -20.80 35.86 18.00
C ARG A 419 -19.51 36.65 18.20
N ALA A 420 -19.46 37.85 17.64
CA ALA A 420 -18.33 38.76 17.81
C ALA A 420 -18.36 39.38 19.22
N ALA A 421 -17.17 39.68 19.75
CA ALA A 421 -17.05 40.40 21.01
C ALA A 421 -17.51 41.86 20.82
N GLN A 422 -18.37 42.36 21.69
CA GLN A 422 -18.82 43.75 21.62
C GLN A 422 -17.66 44.70 21.92
N VAL A 423 -17.54 45.76 21.12
CA VAL A 423 -16.52 46.79 21.29
C VAL A 423 -17.19 48.07 21.77
N GLU A 424 -16.78 48.56 22.95
CA GLU A 424 -17.19 49.88 23.43
C GLU A 424 -16.44 50.97 22.65
N ARG A 425 -17.17 51.84 21.96
CA ARG A 425 -16.60 53.07 21.40
C ARG A 425 -17.03 54.28 22.22
N ARG A 426 -16.12 55.25 22.31
CA ARG A 426 -16.35 56.54 22.96
C ARG A 426 -16.15 57.64 21.93
N ALA A 427 -17.12 58.52 21.81
CA ALA A 427 -16.98 59.78 21.07
C ALA A 427 -17.51 60.93 21.91
N CYS A 428 -16.97 62.14 21.69
CA CYS A 428 -17.53 63.36 22.26
C CYS A 428 -18.53 63.93 21.27
N ALA A 429 -19.80 64.03 21.67
CA ALA A 429 -20.75 64.87 20.96
C ALA A 429 -20.49 66.31 21.38
N SER A 430 -20.03 67.16 20.46
CA SER A 430 -19.90 68.60 20.69
C SER A 430 -21.18 69.31 20.27
N GLY A 431 -21.71 70.12 21.17
CA GLY A 431 -22.89 70.95 20.91
C GLY A 431 -22.74 72.30 21.62
N SER A 432 -23.16 73.37 20.96
CA SER A 432 -23.21 74.69 21.59
C SER A 432 -24.57 74.89 22.26
N VAL A 433 -24.56 75.13 23.57
CA VAL A 433 -25.75 75.52 24.33
C VAL A 433 -25.78 77.03 24.39
N VAL A 434 -26.81 77.63 23.81
CA VAL A 434 -27.09 79.07 23.93
C VAL A 434 -27.86 79.30 25.22
N VAL A 435 -27.26 80.00 26.17
CA VAL A 435 -27.95 80.43 27.41
C VAL A 435 -28.36 81.90 27.25
N PRO A 436 -29.65 82.22 27.10
CA PRO A 436 -30.11 83.61 27.09
C PRO A 436 -30.08 84.16 28.52
N VAL A 437 -29.35 85.26 28.74
CA VAL A 437 -29.32 85.96 30.03
C VAL A 437 -30.43 87.02 30.03
N PRO A 438 -31.48 86.91 30.88
CA PRO A 438 -32.54 87.91 30.95
C PRO A 438 -32.09 89.13 31.77
N VAL A 439 -32.16 90.33 31.18
CA VAL A 439 -31.97 91.59 31.91
C VAL A 439 -33.20 91.85 32.78
N ALA A 440 -32.98 92.07 34.08
CA ALA A 440 -34.03 92.17 35.09
C ALA A 440 -35.00 93.35 34.85
N GLY A 441 -36.31 93.06 34.91
CA GLY A 441 -37.38 94.06 34.92
C GLY A 441 -38.58 93.58 35.74
N ALA A 442 -38.71 94.18 36.93
CA ALA A 442 -39.79 94.17 37.92
C ALA A 442 -41.18 93.55 37.58
N GLY A 443 -41.74 92.80 38.55
CA GLY A 443 -43.16 92.93 38.89
C GLY A 443 -43.97 91.63 39.09
N GLY A 444 -44.02 91.16 40.35
CA GLY A 444 -45.23 90.74 41.09
C GLY A 444 -46.14 89.59 40.59
N GLY A 445 -46.44 88.65 41.50
CA GLY A 445 -47.77 88.00 41.56
C GLY A 445 -47.81 86.48 41.68
N THR A 446 -47.80 86.00 42.93
CA THR A 446 -48.55 84.86 43.53
C THR A 446 -49.31 83.86 42.65
N GLY A 447 -49.22 82.56 43.02
CA GLY A 447 -50.34 81.61 42.89
C GLY A 447 -49.91 80.17 42.60
N GLY A 448 -50.05 79.27 43.58
CA GLY A 448 -49.67 77.85 43.44
C GLY A 448 -50.71 76.95 42.80
N GLY A 449 -50.49 75.64 42.91
CA GLY A 449 -51.53 74.63 42.70
C GLY A 449 -51.01 73.30 42.15
N VAL A 450 -51.18 72.26 42.96
CA VAL A 450 -50.84 70.84 42.76
C VAL A 450 -52.04 70.08 42.17
N ALA A 451 -51.81 69.09 41.30
CA ALA A 451 -52.60 67.82 41.15
C ALA A 451 -51.93 67.01 40.02
N VAL A 452 -51.41 65.78 40.18
CA VAL A 452 -52.00 64.49 40.61
C VAL A 452 -53.19 64.06 39.75
N GLY A 453 -53.03 62.97 38.99
CA GLY A 453 -54.17 62.35 38.29
C GLY A 453 -53.75 61.24 37.32
N ALA A 454 -53.99 60.00 37.73
CA ALA A 454 -53.55 58.77 37.10
C ALA A 454 -54.48 58.24 35.98
N VAL A 455 -53.86 57.44 35.09
CA VAL A 455 -54.31 56.14 34.57
C VAL A 455 -55.23 56.05 33.33
N SER A 456 -54.82 55.08 32.50
CA SER A 456 -55.50 54.19 31.55
C SER A 456 -55.84 54.68 30.14
N GLY A 457 -55.25 53.98 29.16
CA GLY A 457 -56.01 52.98 28.39
C GLY A 457 -56.34 53.35 26.95
N ASP A 458 -55.51 52.81 26.04
CA ASP A 458 -55.78 52.33 24.67
C ASP A 458 -56.61 53.16 23.67
N GLY A 459 -56.03 53.27 22.46
CA GLY A 459 -56.79 52.99 21.24
C GLY A 459 -56.94 54.14 20.24
N GLU A 460 -56.06 54.13 19.24
CA GLU A 460 -56.29 54.41 17.81
C GLU A 460 -56.60 55.83 17.30
N GLU A 461 -55.61 56.30 16.53
CA GLU A 461 -55.62 56.93 15.20
C GLU A 461 -56.21 58.32 14.89
N ALA A 462 -55.36 59.02 14.14
CA ALA A 462 -55.61 59.98 13.05
C ALA A 462 -55.81 61.47 13.40
N GLY A 463 -54.94 62.31 12.82
CA GLY A 463 -55.35 63.64 12.36
C GLY A 463 -54.38 64.83 12.56
N SER A 464 -53.43 64.97 11.64
CA SER A 464 -53.14 66.20 10.86
C SER A 464 -52.89 67.58 11.52
N ALA A 465 -51.63 68.03 11.38
CA ALA A 465 -51.13 69.29 10.77
C ALA A 465 -51.46 70.71 11.31
N GLY A 466 -50.42 71.57 11.22
CA GLY A 466 -50.46 73.05 11.18
C GLY A 466 -49.88 73.69 12.44
N ASP A 467 -48.61 74.12 12.50
CA ASP A 467 -47.99 75.32 11.87
C ASP A 467 -48.64 76.64 12.29
N ASP A 468 -47.89 77.49 13.02
CA ASP A 468 -47.72 78.89 12.63
C ASP A 468 -46.54 79.54 13.38
N GLY A 469 -45.76 80.33 12.64
CA GLY A 469 -44.57 81.03 13.11
C GLY A 469 -44.81 82.49 13.49
N GLY A 470 -43.91 83.05 14.30
CA GLY A 470 -43.92 84.48 14.65
C GLY A 470 -42.62 84.95 15.32
N THR A 471 -41.75 85.54 14.51
CA THR A 471 -40.58 86.41 14.81
C THR A 471 -40.88 87.51 15.85
N GLY A 472 -40.01 88.03 16.72
CA GLY A 472 -38.57 87.92 17.01
C GLY A 472 -38.16 89.19 17.79
N GLU A 473 -37.59 89.05 18.99
CA GLU A 473 -36.90 90.14 19.72
C GLU A 473 -35.56 89.62 20.26
N SER A 474 -34.51 90.41 20.06
CA SER A 474 -33.10 90.04 20.12
C SER A 474 -32.55 89.88 21.55
N THR A 475 -32.14 88.65 21.90
CA THR A 475 -31.31 88.33 23.08
C THR A 475 -29.83 88.26 22.68
N GLU A 476 -28.93 88.85 23.47
CA GLU A 476 -27.50 88.54 23.37
C GLU A 476 -27.26 87.13 23.93
N ASN A 477 -26.82 86.24 23.05
CA ASN A 477 -26.70 84.82 23.30
C ASN A 477 -25.24 84.50 23.69
N VAL A 478 -25.01 83.97 24.90
CA VAL A 478 -23.71 83.41 25.28
C VAL A 478 -23.72 81.93 24.91
N THR A 479 -22.88 81.55 23.95
CA THR A 479 -22.68 80.15 23.53
C THR A 479 -21.66 79.47 24.42
N VAL A 480 -22.06 78.42 25.12
CA VAL A 480 -21.16 77.52 25.85
C VAL A 480 -20.99 76.24 25.05
N GLU A 481 -19.76 75.91 24.65
CA GLU A 481 -19.48 74.61 24.02
C GLU A 481 -19.48 73.52 25.09
N VAL A 482 -20.33 72.51 24.90
CA VAL A 482 -20.45 71.36 25.80
C VAL A 482 -20.02 70.11 25.02
N GLU A 483 -19.04 69.39 25.56
CA GLU A 483 -18.66 68.07 25.09
C GLU A 483 -19.27 67.02 26.02
N LEU A 484 -20.18 66.20 25.49
CA LEU A 484 -20.76 65.07 26.22
C LEU A 484 -20.12 63.77 25.72
N PRO A 485 -19.49 62.95 26.59
CA PRO A 485 -19.00 61.65 26.20
C PRO A 485 -20.18 60.70 25.96
N VAL A 486 -20.33 60.23 24.72
CA VAL A 486 -21.28 59.20 24.33
C VAL A 486 -20.53 57.87 24.28
N ILE A 487 -21.02 56.88 25.01
CA ILE A 487 -20.53 55.50 24.98
C ILE A 487 -21.63 54.64 24.38
N TRP A 488 -21.34 53.91 23.31
CA TRP A 488 -22.24 52.90 22.77
C TRP A 488 -21.47 51.61 22.44
N THR A 489 -22.17 50.49 22.49
CA THR A 489 -21.64 49.17 22.15
C THR A 489 -21.94 48.86 20.69
N GLU A 490 -20.90 48.64 19.89
CA GLU A 490 -21.03 48.09 18.54
C GLU A 490 -20.67 46.61 18.57
N ASP A 491 -21.33 45.84 17.70
CA ASP A 491 -20.93 44.47 17.45
C ASP A 491 -19.55 44.48 16.79
N GLY A 492 -18.58 43.80 17.40
CA GLY A 492 -17.21 43.78 16.91
C GLY A 492 -17.07 42.95 15.63
N GLN A 493 -15.83 42.74 15.24
CA GLN A 493 -15.48 41.87 14.11
C GLN A 493 -14.71 40.66 14.62
N ALA A 494 -15.21 39.46 14.33
CA ALA A 494 -14.52 38.20 14.57
C ALA A 494 -13.73 37.80 13.32
N ALA A 495 -12.44 37.53 13.48
CA ALA A 495 -11.57 37.08 12.39
C ALA A 495 -11.44 35.55 12.43
N VAL A 496 -11.71 34.88 11.30
CA VAL A 496 -11.58 33.43 11.16
C VAL A 496 -10.35 33.11 10.33
N PHE A 497 -9.47 32.32 10.91
CA PHE A 497 -8.24 31.82 10.29
C PHE A 497 -8.44 30.36 9.91
N VAL A 498 -8.16 30.06 8.65
CA VAL A 498 -8.20 28.69 8.12
C VAL A 498 -6.78 28.17 7.92
N THR A 499 -6.53 26.94 8.34
CA THR A 499 -5.28 26.23 8.07
C THR A 499 -5.58 24.92 7.37
N TYR A 500 -4.81 24.62 6.31
CA TYR A 500 -4.80 23.33 5.63
C TYR A 500 -3.56 22.52 6.02
N GLU A 501 -3.74 21.21 6.17
CA GLU A 501 -2.67 20.25 6.46
C GLU A 501 -2.84 19.03 5.55
N LEU A 502 -1.76 18.60 4.91
CA LEU A 502 -1.71 17.42 4.04
C LEU A 502 -0.62 16.47 4.57
N ASN A 503 -0.98 15.22 4.88
CA ASN A 503 -0.03 14.18 5.33
C ASN A 503 0.89 14.64 6.47
N ASP A 504 0.29 15.17 7.54
CA ASP A 504 1.00 15.69 8.72
C ASP A 504 1.95 16.89 8.44
N SER A 505 1.84 17.51 7.24
CA SER A 505 2.59 18.70 6.85
C SER A 505 1.66 19.89 6.66
N GLU A 506 1.90 20.98 7.41
CA GLU A 506 1.09 22.20 7.31
C GLU A 506 1.36 22.95 6.00
N ILE A 507 0.29 23.30 5.27
CA ILE A 507 0.38 24.07 4.04
C ILE A 507 0.49 25.55 4.40
N LEU A 508 1.71 26.08 4.33
CA LEU A 508 2.00 27.48 4.68
C LEU A 508 1.66 28.48 3.56
N ALA A 509 1.43 28.00 2.33
CA ALA A 509 1.29 28.84 1.15
C ALA A 509 -0.05 29.58 1.03
N HIS A 510 -1.12 29.06 1.64
CA HIS A 510 -2.47 29.63 1.50
C HIS A 510 -3.24 29.57 2.83
N ARG A 511 -3.48 30.74 3.44
CA ARG A 511 -4.20 30.91 4.71
C ARG A 511 -5.30 31.95 4.53
N PRO A 512 -6.50 31.57 4.11
CA PRO A 512 -7.59 32.52 3.99
C PRO A 512 -7.99 33.02 5.39
N VAL A 513 -8.19 34.33 5.47
CA VAL A 513 -8.65 35.02 6.67
C VAL A 513 -9.89 35.81 6.29
N GLU A 514 -11.00 35.51 6.93
CA GLU A 514 -12.25 36.27 6.77
C GLU A 514 -12.60 37.01 8.07
N THR A 515 -13.36 38.09 7.95
CA THR A 515 -13.75 38.92 9.08
C THR A 515 -15.25 39.14 9.04
N TRP A 516 -15.95 38.74 10.11
CA TRP A 516 -17.41 38.71 10.17
C TRP A 516 -17.94 39.42 11.42
N GLY A 517 -19.14 40.00 11.30
CA GLY A 517 -19.94 40.43 12.46
C GLY A 517 -20.77 39.27 13.02
N SER A 518 -21.54 39.50 14.08
CA SER A 518 -22.40 38.47 14.66
C SER A 518 -23.53 38.06 13.70
N GLY A 519 -23.79 36.77 13.60
CA GLY A 519 -24.79 36.19 12.71
C GLY A 519 -24.32 34.91 12.02
N ARG A 520 -25.16 34.39 11.13
CA ARG A 520 -24.91 33.14 10.40
C ARG A 520 -24.17 33.43 9.10
N HIS A 521 -22.98 32.86 8.94
CA HIS A 521 -22.09 33.05 7.79
C HIS A 521 -21.76 31.71 7.13
N ILE A 522 -21.45 31.75 5.83
CA ILE A 522 -21.04 30.58 5.05
C ILE A 522 -19.61 30.82 4.57
N LEU A 523 -18.68 29.98 5.02
CA LEU A 523 -17.29 29.99 4.60
C LEU A 523 -17.09 29.00 3.46
N SER A 524 -16.70 29.49 2.29
CA SER A 524 -16.36 28.64 1.14
C SER A 524 -14.86 28.46 1.01
N LEU A 525 -14.41 27.21 1.05
CA LEU A 525 -13.01 26.81 1.00
C LEU A 525 -12.72 26.12 -0.33
N TYR A 526 -11.58 26.47 -0.94
CA TYR A 526 -11.09 25.82 -2.15
C TYR A 526 -9.58 25.67 -2.06
N TYR A 527 -9.08 24.49 -2.40
CA TYR A 527 -7.64 24.24 -2.49
C TYR A 527 -7.30 23.20 -3.57
N PRO A 528 -6.48 23.52 -4.57
CA PRO A 528 -5.94 22.55 -5.51
C PRO A 528 -4.75 21.82 -4.87
N ILE A 529 -4.76 20.48 -4.93
CA ILE A 529 -3.71 19.61 -4.42
C ILE A 529 -2.97 19.02 -5.63
N ASP A 530 -1.68 19.37 -5.73
CA ASP A 530 -0.77 18.93 -6.79
C ASP A 530 0.37 18.06 -6.21
N GLY A 531 0.94 17.19 -7.04
CA GLY A 531 2.10 16.36 -6.67
C GLY A 531 1.77 15.23 -5.68
N LEU A 532 0.59 14.62 -5.83
CA LEU A 532 0.18 13.51 -4.99
C LEU A 532 1.07 12.28 -5.26
N VAL A 533 1.58 11.66 -4.20
CA VAL A 533 2.30 10.39 -4.34
C VAL A 533 1.26 9.29 -4.64
N PRO A 534 1.40 8.54 -5.75
CA PRO A 534 0.45 7.49 -6.10
C PRO A 534 0.56 6.30 -5.15
N ASN A 535 -0.54 5.57 -4.98
CA ASN A 535 -0.64 4.34 -4.20
C ASN A 535 -0.34 4.50 -2.69
N ILE A 536 -0.48 5.71 -2.14
CA ILE A 536 -0.49 5.96 -0.70
C ILE A 536 -1.79 6.62 -0.25
N THR A 537 -2.20 6.38 0.99
CA THR A 537 -3.29 7.14 1.62
C THR A 537 -2.77 8.52 1.98
N ASN A 538 -3.48 9.54 1.52
CA ASN A 538 -3.26 10.93 1.84
C ASN A 538 -4.35 11.41 2.79
N THR A 539 -3.98 12.22 3.78
CA THR A 539 -4.90 12.82 4.74
C THR A 539 -4.93 14.32 4.54
N PHE A 540 -6.12 14.89 4.32
CA PHE A 540 -6.32 16.34 4.19
C PHE A 540 -7.17 16.84 5.36
N ASN A 541 -6.55 17.64 6.21
CA ASN A 541 -7.17 18.21 7.41
C ASN A 541 -7.38 19.71 7.23
N VAL A 542 -8.53 20.21 7.71
CA VAL A 542 -8.82 21.65 7.79
C VAL A 542 -9.06 22.03 9.24
N TYR A 543 -8.32 23.04 9.69
CA TYR A 543 -8.47 23.64 11.01
C TYR A 543 -9.04 25.04 10.90
N LEU A 544 -9.96 25.36 11.79
CA LEU A 544 -10.49 26.70 11.98
C LEU A 544 -10.06 27.23 13.34
N ARG A 545 -9.74 28.52 13.36
CA ARG A 545 -9.44 29.29 14.57
C ARG A 545 -10.13 30.64 14.44
N MET A 546 -10.69 31.16 15.53
CA MET A 546 -11.39 32.44 15.56
C MET A 546 -10.80 33.37 16.62
N GLU A 547 -10.54 34.61 16.26
CA GLU A 547 -10.11 35.67 17.19
C GLU A 547 -11.19 36.77 17.26
N GLY A 548 -11.41 37.33 18.45
CA GLY A 548 -12.40 38.41 18.65
C GLY A 548 -13.86 37.94 18.64
N GLY A 549 -14.12 36.64 18.78
CA GLY A 549 -15.47 36.07 18.84
C GLY A 549 -15.48 34.54 19.04
N THR A 550 -16.67 33.95 19.07
CA THR A 550 -16.88 32.50 19.08
C THR A 550 -17.78 32.08 17.94
N GLY A 551 -17.46 30.95 17.29
CA GLY A 551 -18.24 30.38 16.19
C GLY A 551 -18.81 29.02 16.56
N LYS A 552 -20.10 28.80 16.31
CA LYS A 552 -20.74 27.50 16.49
C LYS A 552 -21.08 26.88 15.14
N ILE A 553 -20.65 25.63 14.94
CA ILE A 553 -20.95 24.82 13.77
C ILE A 553 -21.92 23.73 14.21
N GLU A 554 -23.09 23.64 13.59
CA GLU A 554 -24.06 22.59 13.86
C GLU A 554 -23.68 21.27 13.18
N THR A 555 -24.21 20.15 13.66
CA THR A 555 -24.10 18.86 12.96
C THR A 555 -24.67 19.00 11.54
N GLY A 556 -23.93 18.55 10.53
CA GLY A 556 -24.27 18.76 9.12
C GLY A 556 -23.93 20.15 8.55
N GLY A 557 -23.39 21.06 9.37
CA GLY A 557 -22.99 22.42 8.98
C GLY A 557 -21.65 22.51 8.23
N CYS A 558 -20.84 21.46 8.24
CA CYS A 558 -19.65 21.33 7.39
C CYS A 558 -19.96 20.33 6.28
N ILE A 559 -19.82 20.75 5.03
CA ILE A 559 -19.86 19.89 3.86
C ILE A 559 -18.57 20.11 3.10
N ALA A 560 -17.79 19.05 2.87
CA ALA A 560 -16.59 19.13 2.06
C ALA A 560 -16.59 18.05 1.00
N SER A 561 -15.96 18.29 -0.13
CA SER A 561 -15.80 17.30 -1.17
C SER A 561 -14.41 17.35 -1.75
N ILE A 562 -13.82 16.18 -1.97
CA ILE A 562 -12.60 16.04 -2.74
C ILE A 562 -12.91 15.37 -4.07
N SER A 563 -12.36 15.91 -5.14
CA SER A 563 -12.64 15.47 -6.51
C SER A 563 -11.37 15.31 -7.33
N GLY A 564 -11.29 14.25 -8.11
CA GLY A 564 -10.10 13.87 -8.87
C GLY A 564 -10.31 12.58 -9.65
N GLN A 565 -9.53 12.38 -10.71
CA GLN A 565 -9.60 11.15 -11.51
C GLN A 565 -8.88 10.00 -10.80
N GLY A 566 -9.48 8.80 -10.79
CA GLY A 566 -8.81 7.60 -10.27
C GLY A 566 -8.53 7.63 -8.76
N MET A 567 -9.45 8.21 -7.98
CA MET A 567 -9.36 8.32 -6.53
C MET A 567 -10.42 7.50 -5.80
N ALA A 568 -10.09 7.07 -4.58
CA ALA A 568 -11.04 6.58 -3.58
C ALA A 568 -10.79 7.27 -2.24
N ALA A 569 -11.85 7.58 -1.49
CA ALA A 569 -11.77 8.13 -0.14
C ALA A 569 -12.47 7.22 0.87
N ALA A 570 -11.93 7.14 2.09
CA ALA A 570 -12.56 6.41 3.18
C ALA A 570 -13.86 7.11 3.63
N ALA A 571 -14.80 6.34 4.19
CA ALA A 571 -15.98 6.92 4.83
C ALA A 571 -15.56 7.84 5.99
N ALA A 572 -16.25 8.98 6.14
CA ALA A 572 -15.97 9.95 7.19
C ALA A 572 -15.94 9.27 8.57
N TRP A 573 -14.85 9.48 9.31
CA TRP A 573 -14.66 8.98 10.67
C TRP A 573 -15.87 9.35 11.55
N ASP A 574 -16.46 8.35 12.21
CA ASP A 574 -17.70 8.47 12.98
C ASP A 574 -17.49 9.02 14.41
N GLY A 575 -16.24 9.30 14.79
CA GLY A 575 -15.88 9.80 16.12
C GLY A 575 -15.94 8.74 17.22
N THR A 576 -16.17 7.46 16.89
CA THR A 576 -16.30 6.40 17.89
C THR A 576 -14.94 5.72 18.13
N VAL A 577 -14.41 5.84 19.35
CA VAL A 577 -13.24 5.06 19.79
C VAL A 577 -13.73 3.86 20.59
N THR A 578 -13.81 2.69 19.95
CA THR A 578 -14.06 1.41 20.65
C THR A 578 -12.74 0.82 21.14
N VAL A 579 -12.57 0.76 22.46
CA VAL A 579 -11.46 0.08 23.12
C VAL A 579 -11.96 -1.26 23.64
N GLU A 580 -11.46 -2.37 23.08
CA GLU A 580 -11.68 -3.71 23.62
C GLU A 580 -10.39 -4.24 24.26
N GLU A 581 -10.44 -4.61 25.54
CA GLU A 581 -9.34 -5.25 26.25
C GLU A 581 -9.70 -6.72 26.56
N PRO A 582 -9.08 -7.71 25.88
CA PRO A 582 -9.35 -9.11 26.15
C PRO A 582 -8.63 -9.58 27.42
N MET A 583 -9.34 -9.70 28.54
CA MET A 583 -8.81 -10.31 29.77
C MET A 583 -8.68 -11.83 29.64
N ARG A 584 -7.52 -12.40 30.04
CA ARG A 584 -7.31 -13.85 30.13
C ARG A 584 -8.05 -14.44 31.34
N ARG A 585 -8.59 -15.67 31.19
CA ARG A 585 -9.26 -16.43 32.27
C ARG A 585 -8.32 -16.63 33.47
N PHE A 586 -8.78 -16.25 34.67
CA PHE A 586 -8.08 -16.46 35.94
C PHE A 586 -8.27 -17.90 36.46
N ALA A 587 -7.20 -18.50 36.98
CA ALA A 587 -7.23 -19.80 37.67
C ALA A 587 -7.43 -19.59 39.17
N LEU A 588 -8.49 -20.19 39.74
CA LEU A 588 -8.76 -20.18 41.18
C LEU A 588 -7.93 -21.28 41.88
N GLY A 589 -6.77 -20.90 42.44
CA GLY A 589 -6.02 -21.70 43.40
C GLY A 589 -6.45 -21.36 44.84
N GLY A 590 -6.82 -22.37 45.62
CA GLY A 590 -7.46 -22.21 46.93
C GLY A 590 -6.68 -21.41 47.96
N GLY A 591 -7.37 -20.48 48.62
CA GLY A 591 -6.89 -19.73 49.78
C GLY A 591 -7.63 -18.40 49.90
N LEU A 592 -8.49 -18.26 50.91
CA LEU A 592 -9.21 -17.01 51.18
C LEU A 592 -8.23 -15.86 51.42
N GLY A 593 -8.14 -14.96 50.45
CA GLY A 593 -7.47 -13.67 50.54
C GLY A 593 -8.07 -12.72 49.53
N MET A 594 -9.10 -11.97 49.95
CA MET A 594 -9.75 -10.97 49.11
C MET A 594 -8.81 -9.76 48.97
N LYS A 595 -8.11 -9.64 47.84
CA LYS A 595 -7.37 -8.42 47.48
C LYS A 595 -8.23 -7.59 46.52
N VAL A 596 -8.59 -6.39 46.95
CA VAL A 596 -9.20 -5.38 46.09
C VAL A 596 -8.14 -4.91 45.10
N PHE A 597 -8.41 -5.03 43.81
CA PHE A 597 -7.64 -4.40 42.75
C PHE A 597 -8.40 -3.15 42.31
N ALA A 598 -7.87 -1.98 42.66
CA ALA A 598 -8.18 -0.74 41.98
C ALA A 598 -7.01 -0.46 41.03
N GLY A 599 -7.28 -0.39 39.74
CA GLY A 599 -6.32 0.04 38.74
C GLY A 599 -6.68 1.45 38.30
N ASP A 600 -5.76 2.40 38.45
CA ASP A 600 -5.87 3.70 37.80
C ASP A 600 -5.34 3.56 36.36
N MET A 601 -6.17 3.94 35.38
CA MET A 601 -5.70 4.19 34.02
C MET A 601 -5.37 5.68 33.88
N GLY A 602 -4.08 5.99 33.80
CA GLY A 602 -3.61 7.30 33.35
C GLY A 602 -3.45 7.29 31.83
N ILE A 603 -4.27 8.06 31.13
CA ILE A 603 -4.02 8.44 29.74
C ILE A 603 -3.30 9.79 29.78
N GLU A 604 -2.01 9.81 29.48
CA GLU A 604 -1.30 11.05 29.18
C GLU A 604 -1.56 11.43 27.72
N THR A 605 -2.56 12.27 27.48
CA THR A 605 -2.64 13.09 26.27
C THR A 605 -2.00 14.43 26.56
N MET A 606 -1.15 14.93 25.65
CA MET A 606 -0.65 16.31 25.68
C MET A 606 -1.79 17.28 25.37
N GLU A 607 -2.69 17.48 26.33
CA GLU A 607 -3.57 18.66 26.44
C GLU A 607 -4.14 18.74 27.88
N LEU A 608 -4.25 19.96 28.38
CA LEU A 608 -4.14 20.37 29.78
C LEU A 608 -5.40 20.13 30.64
N VAL A 609 -6.02 18.94 30.60
CA VAL A 609 -7.15 18.60 31.50
C VAL A 609 -7.10 17.12 31.95
N GLN A 610 -6.65 16.88 33.19
CA GLN A 610 -6.87 15.59 33.86
C GLN A 610 -8.36 15.41 34.14
N ARG A 611 -9.00 14.43 33.50
CA ARG A 611 -10.28 13.87 33.97
C ARG A 611 -10.03 12.45 34.46
N SER A 612 -10.13 12.25 35.78
CA SER A 612 -10.15 10.92 36.37
C SER A 612 -11.50 10.27 36.10
N TYR A 613 -11.47 9.07 35.53
CA TYR A 613 -12.62 8.17 35.47
C TYR A 613 -12.31 6.97 36.34
N GLY A 614 -13.09 6.78 37.39
CA GLY A 614 -13.06 5.58 38.22
C GLY A 614 -14.20 4.66 37.81
N ASP A 615 -13.88 3.44 37.42
CA ASP A 615 -14.88 2.39 37.26
C ASP A 615 -14.91 1.51 38.51
N SER A 616 -16.10 1.19 39.01
CA SER A 616 -16.28 0.36 40.19
C SER A 616 -17.21 -0.79 39.87
N MET A 617 -16.68 -2.01 39.77
CA MET A 617 -17.52 -3.20 39.69
C MET A 617 -18.16 -3.49 41.05
N GLY A 618 -19.50 -3.46 41.09
CA GLY A 618 -20.28 -3.90 42.24
C GLY A 618 -20.14 -5.40 42.52
N LYS A 619 -20.36 -5.80 43.77
CA LYS A 619 -20.24 -7.20 44.24
C LYS A 619 -21.05 -8.18 43.37
N VAL A 620 -20.36 -9.08 42.68
CA VAL A 620 -20.97 -10.26 42.08
C VAL A 620 -21.01 -11.38 43.13
N LEU A 621 -22.21 -11.74 43.59
CA LEU A 621 -22.44 -12.91 44.44
C LEU A 621 -22.53 -14.16 43.55
N ILE A 622 -21.51 -15.01 43.60
CA ILE A 622 -21.51 -16.31 42.90
C ILE A 622 -22.17 -17.36 43.81
N GLY A 623 -23.36 -17.81 43.42
CA GLY A 623 -24.05 -18.94 44.05
C GLY A 623 -23.35 -20.26 43.73
N ALA A 624 -23.23 -21.15 44.71
CA ALA A 624 -22.65 -22.47 44.53
C ALA A 624 -23.51 -23.31 43.57
N PHE A 625 -22.82 -24.01 42.65
CA PHE A 625 -23.34 -24.87 41.57
C PHE A 625 -23.82 -24.14 40.31
N GLY A 626 -22.89 -24.07 39.35
CA GLY A 626 -23.00 -23.43 38.03
C GLY A 626 -24.34 -23.54 37.30
N LYS A 627 -24.94 -22.37 37.08
CA LYS A 627 -25.65 -21.97 35.85
C LYS A 627 -25.50 -20.44 35.68
N PRO A 628 -25.24 -19.94 34.47
CA PRO A 628 -25.33 -18.50 34.21
C PRO A 628 -26.82 -18.09 34.14
N PHE A 629 -27.16 -16.92 34.70
CA PHE A 629 -28.43 -16.24 34.47
C PHE A 629 -28.15 -14.90 33.78
N GLU A 630 -29.02 -14.51 32.85
CA GLU A 630 -28.98 -13.20 32.19
C GLU A 630 -29.40 -12.08 33.16
N ILE A 631 -28.74 -10.93 33.03
CA ILE A 631 -29.20 -9.67 33.63
C ILE A 631 -29.46 -8.73 32.46
N GLY A 632 -30.67 -8.14 32.44
CA GLY A 632 -31.10 -7.14 31.46
C GLY A 632 -30.72 -5.72 31.82
#